data_AF-A0A8S8Y0S9-F1
#
_entry.id   AF-A0A8S8Y0S9-F1
#
_cell.length_a   1.000
_cell.length_b   1.000
_cell.length_c   1.000
_cell.angle_alpha   90.00
_cell.angle_beta   90.00
_cell.angle_gamma   90.00
#
_symmetry.space_group_name_H-M   'P 1'
#
loop_
_entity.id
_entity.type
_entity.pdbx_description
1 polymer ?
#
loop_
_entity_poly.entity_id
_entity_poly.type
_entity_poly.pdbx_seq_one_letter_code
_entity_poly.pdbx_strand_id
1 'polypeptide(L)'
;MSSNRSTTYLIVGIILIGLNAFAFAPYVSDATLDTVRDTVQSSYDDEEDYSGDEDWQESVSQRTYFAYSITNPTEVLDGEDPIYDHMGPFIYNVTVHNDLIGWDSDNGTMTYSSYDVFEHCSDCVWEDSDGVPHQSMPGDTLITNQNILWNTQLMAGISTGIEYGEQFAKAGFSKNMVTYDMMYLAPSMETAQDIDGIVQSTNAMVQAQTGGTLDAMTVASMSDAMVMDGFFSAWNASLDDVTRGALGADSMSPDFTASAQSILHDAVDPTSGVCMALTCDYGPWMVAAWGAPSPEITPLRADLLGYGSTDPVEVNLMDWAVYAGAALKMSQYGAGIHPDVAEDNGHRVEVLTGYDFPEDDLEYFLYGINEDTGYPAGILAEQDLSGIPLYGVVLMLLPLSASPPAYMDMIEEYNFPGILTLSDVAYWPGDWQLGNSEFPLRILNPNGAGTINADTWWKMAFGGEEPLAGGNIAVGLNRNMAAGEGANLPLEKVDEILYDGLYALTDSSVATMFMYGELSGMTFPMTAEGPGTGGVQSVWDDAYVANMYGLSELEASLLRSWVKDLMFDQVVGLLLNFQYGSGPLTTQSMDNWLYGWSDPVLAGLYGAENSWVSLETNATYYGSNGLSTGDYSVYEETTSENGGTPGLRVAEGYLDAETGDVYGMGPDMPWRSQASEDLTYGLLIITRGERFH
;
A
#
# COMPACT_ATOMS: atom_id res chain seq x y z
N MET A 1 18.69 -17.31 -65.56
CA MET A 1 18.74 -16.90 -64.14
C MET A 1 17.31 -16.87 -63.64
N SER A 2 16.79 -18.04 -63.26
CA SER A 2 15.43 -18.24 -62.72
C SER A 2 15.37 -19.60 -62.01
N SER A 3 16.21 -19.76 -61.00
CA SER A 3 16.24 -20.93 -60.12
C SER A 3 16.50 -20.40 -58.72
N ASN A 4 15.43 -20.13 -57.98
CA ASN A 4 15.41 -19.90 -56.52
C ASN A 4 14.01 -19.57 -55.99
N ARG A 5 12.97 -19.59 -56.82
CA ARG A 5 11.58 -19.42 -56.34
C ARG A 5 10.87 -20.73 -56.01
N SER A 6 11.43 -21.90 -56.35
CA SER A 6 10.73 -23.19 -56.16
C SER A 6 11.04 -23.84 -54.80
N THR A 7 12.22 -23.60 -54.24
CA THR A 7 12.67 -24.21 -52.97
C THR A 7 12.05 -23.49 -51.76
N THR A 8 11.98 -22.16 -51.82
CA THR A 8 11.35 -21.32 -50.77
C THR A 8 9.86 -21.60 -50.57
N TYR A 9 9.11 -21.99 -51.62
CA TYR A 9 7.69 -22.37 -51.48
C TYR A 9 7.48 -23.77 -50.90
N LEU A 10 8.51 -24.64 -50.93
CA LEU A 10 8.43 -25.98 -50.34
C LEU A 10 8.62 -25.92 -48.82
N ILE A 11 9.58 -25.10 -48.36
CA ILE A 11 9.90 -24.89 -46.94
C ILE A 11 8.74 -24.15 -46.22
N VAL A 12 8.17 -23.12 -46.84
CA VAL A 12 6.96 -22.43 -46.35
C VAL A 12 5.74 -23.37 -46.31
N GLY A 13 5.68 -24.36 -47.22
CA GLY A 13 4.64 -25.38 -47.23
C GLY A 13 4.68 -26.34 -46.04
N ILE A 14 5.87 -26.64 -45.50
CA ILE A 14 6.08 -27.53 -44.36
C ILE A 14 5.65 -26.83 -43.05
N ILE A 15 6.02 -25.55 -42.88
CA ILE A 15 5.62 -24.73 -41.73
C ILE A 15 4.09 -24.55 -41.67
N LEU A 16 3.43 -24.39 -42.82
CA LEU A 16 1.96 -24.26 -42.90
C LEU A 16 1.20 -25.56 -42.61
N ILE A 17 1.79 -26.73 -42.85
CA ILE A 17 1.19 -28.03 -42.49
C ILE A 17 1.23 -28.23 -40.96
N GLY A 18 2.32 -27.79 -40.30
CA GLY A 18 2.43 -27.80 -38.83
C GLY A 18 1.45 -26.85 -38.12
N LEU A 19 1.11 -25.72 -38.74
CA LEU A 19 0.23 -24.69 -38.15
C LEU A 19 -1.28 -24.84 -38.42
N ASN A 20 -1.71 -25.53 -39.50
CA ASN A 20 -3.12 -25.46 -39.95
C ASN A 20 -3.94 -26.78 -39.95
N ALA A 21 -3.38 -27.94 -39.60
CA ALA A 21 -4.09 -29.21 -39.80
C ALA A 21 -5.30 -29.45 -38.87
N PHE A 22 -5.56 -28.63 -37.86
CA PHE A 22 -6.73 -28.79 -36.97
C PHE A 22 -7.78 -27.68 -37.03
N ALA A 23 -7.57 -26.58 -37.76
CA ALA A 23 -8.47 -25.43 -37.69
C ALA A 23 -9.38 -25.20 -38.91
N PHE A 24 -8.94 -25.38 -40.18
CA PHE A 24 -9.81 -25.08 -41.33
C PHE A 24 -9.53 -25.92 -42.61
N ALA A 25 -10.63 -26.51 -43.13
CA ALA A 25 -10.88 -27.05 -44.50
C ALA A 25 -10.66 -28.57 -44.79
N PRO A 26 -11.73 -29.31 -45.24
CA PRO A 26 -11.70 -30.75 -45.52
C PRO A 26 -11.54 -31.13 -47.02
N TYR A 27 -10.74 -30.42 -47.81
CA TYR A 27 -10.57 -30.75 -49.24
C TYR A 27 -9.10 -30.65 -49.72
N VAL A 28 -8.27 -31.62 -49.33
CA VAL A 28 -7.04 -31.99 -50.06
C VAL A 28 -7.19 -33.47 -50.42
N SER A 29 -6.92 -33.84 -51.69
CA SER A 29 -7.03 -35.24 -52.12
C SER A 29 -5.88 -36.09 -51.57
N ASP A 30 -6.15 -37.32 -51.12
CA ASP A 30 -5.14 -38.23 -50.55
C ASP A 30 -3.91 -38.40 -51.46
N ALA A 31 -4.09 -38.42 -52.79
CA ALA A 31 -2.99 -38.57 -53.76
C ALA A 31 -2.00 -37.37 -53.82
N THR A 32 -2.47 -36.14 -53.56
CA THR A 32 -1.60 -34.96 -53.45
C THR A 32 -0.87 -34.93 -52.12
N LEU A 33 -1.47 -35.48 -51.06
CA LEU A 33 -0.88 -35.58 -49.75
C LEU A 33 0.24 -36.63 -49.72
N ASP A 34 0.00 -37.81 -50.32
CA ASP A 34 1.00 -38.88 -50.43
C ASP A 34 2.21 -38.46 -51.28
N THR A 35 2.00 -37.73 -52.38
CA THR A 35 3.12 -37.27 -53.24
C THR A 35 3.97 -36.21 -52.52
N VAL A 36 3.34 -35.27 -51.80
CA VAL A 36 4.07 -34.28 -50.99
C VAL A 36 4.78 -34.96 -49.83
N ARG A 37 4.14 -35.92 -49.16
CA ARG A 37 4.73 -36.71 -48.07
C ARG A 37 5.94 -37.52 -48.54
N ASP A 38 5.83 -38.26 -49.64
CA ASP A 38 6.95 -39.03 -50.22
C ASP A 38 8.12 -38.11 -50.61
N THR A 39 7.81 -36.93 -51.18
CA THR A 39 8.82 -35.96 -51.58
C THR A 39 9.53 -35.35 -50.36
N VAL A 40 8.78 -34.96 -49.34
CA VAL A 40 9.32 -34.44 -48.07
C VAL A 40 10.16 -35.50 -47.37
N GLN A 41 9.65 -36.72 -47.25
CA GLN A 41 10.36 -37.82 -46.62
C GLN A 41 11.67 -38.16 -47.33
N SER A 42 11.71 -38.18 -48.66
CA SER A 42 12.93 -38.48 -49.43
C SER A 42 13.96 -37.35 -49.49
N SER A 43 13.62 -36.15 -48.99
CA SER A 43 14.50 -34.98 -49.04
C SER A 43 15.03 -34.56 -47.67
N TYR A 44 14.59 -35.26 -46.61
CA TYR A 44 14.79 -34.88 -45.21
C TYR A 44 14.85 -36.15 -44.31
N ASP A 45 15.52 -37.20 -44.77
CA ASP A 45 15.64 -38.48 -44.06
C ASP A 45 17.01 -38.71 -43.43
N ASP A 46 17.97 -37.81 -43.61
CA ASP A 46 19.31 -37.87 -43.01
C ASP A 46 19.70 -36.60 -42.24
N GLU A 47 20.61 -36.74 -41.26
CA GLU A 47 21.12 -35.62 -40.44
C GLU A 47 21.83 -34.53 -41.27
N GLU A 48 22.46 -34.92 -42.38
CA GLU A 48 23.14 -33.99 -43.31
C GLU A 48 22.16 -33.06 -44.04
N ASP A 49 20.89 -33.45 -44.16
CA ASP A 49 19.84 -32.63 -44.80
C ASP A 49 19.46 -31.41 -43.95
N TYR A 50 19.81 -31.41 -42.66
CA TYR A 50 19.49 -30.33 -41.71
C TYR A 50 20.74 -29.58 -41.26
N SER A 51 21.80 -30.30 -40.89
CA SER A 51 23.07 -29.70 -40.48
C SER A 51 23.82 -28.98 -41.61
N GLY A 52 23.49 -29.29 -42.87
CA GLY A 52 24.05 -28.66 -44.07
C GLY A 52 23.12 -27.69 -44.79
N ASP A 53 21.86 -27.55 -44.37
CA ASP A 53 20.87 -26.68 -45.02
C ASP A 53 20.80 -25.31 -44.33
N GLU A 54 21.46 -24.32 -44.93
CA GLU A 54 21.42 -22.93 -44.49
C GLU A 54 19.99 -22.36 -44.49
N ASP A 55 19.09 -22.81 -45.37
CA ASP A 55 17.71 -22.33 -45.45
C ASP A 55 16.83 -22.91 -44.31
N TRP A 56 17.20 -24.06 -43.73
CA TRP A 56 16.54 -24.61 -42.54
C TRP A 56 17.11 -24.01 -41.25
N GLN A 57 18.43 -23.83 -41.18
CA GLN A 57 19.11 -23.20 -40.04
C GLN A 57 18.67 -21.74 -39.86
N GLU A 58 18.46 -21.02 -40.96
CA GLU A 58 18.00 -19.64 -40.94
C GLU A 58 16.94 -19.42 -42.01
N SER A 59 15.70 -19.19 -41.58
CA SER A 59 14.59 -18.95 -42.49
C SER A 59 13.90 -17.62 -42.20
N VAL A 60 13.62 -16.84 -43.25
CA VAL A 60 12.97 -15.53 -43.12
C VAL A 60 11.55 -15.59 -43.68
N SER A 61 10.58 -15.18 -42.86
CA SER A 61 9.17 -15.06 -43.25
C SER A 61 8.59 -13.72 -42.85
N GLN A 62 7.47 -13.31 -43.46
CA GLN A 62 6.79 -12.07 -43.08
C GLN A 62 5.63 -12.35 -42.15
N ARG A 63 5.56 -11.61 -41.05
CA ARG A 63 4.41 -11.62 -40.14
C ARG A 63 3.79 -10.24 -40.09
N THR A 64 2.47 -10.21 -40.22
CA THR A 64 1.68 -8.97 -40.23
C THR A 64 0.79 -8.91 -39.01
N TYR A 65 0.89 -7.83 -38.25
CA TYR A 65 0.08 -7.57 -37.06
C TYR A 65 -0.90 -6.42 -37.31
N PHE A 66 -2.00 -6.46 -36.59
CA PHE A 66 -3.00 -5.41 -36.51
C PHE A 66 -3.33 -5.17 -35.04
N ALA A 67 -3.68 -3.93 -34.70
CA ALA A 67 -4.04 -3.54 -33.35
C ALA A 67 -5.35 -2.76 -33.34
N TYR A 68 -6.07 -2.85 -32.23
CA TYR A 68 -7.24 -2.03 -31.95
C TYR A 68 -6.86 -1.06 -30.83
N SER A 69 -6.54 0.19 -31.19
CA SER A 69 -6.16 1.21 -30.22
C SER A 69 -7.40 1.88 -29.64
N ILE A 70 -7.47 2.02 -28.33
CA ILE A 70 -8.53 2.78 -27.65
C ILE A 70 -8.29 4.28 -27.89
N THR A 71 -9.34 4.98 -28.32
CA THR A 71 -9.28 6.42 -28.66
C THR A 71 -9.91 7.34 -27.62
N ASN A 72 -10.70 6.78 -26.70
CA ASN A 72 -11.38 7.46 -25.59
C ASN A 72 -10.93 6.90 -24.21
N PRO A 73 -9.62 6.86 -23.90
CA PRO A 73 -9.11 6.18 -22.70
C PRO A 73 -9.65 6.81 -21.40
N THR A 74 -9.84 8.13 -21.35
CA THR A 74 -10.40 8.81 -20.17
C THR A 74 -11.83 8.34 -19.90
N GLU A 75 -12.67 8.32 -20.92
CA GLU A 75 -14.06 7.89 -20.80
C GLU A 75 -14.18 6.40 -20.45
N VAL A 76 -13.29 5.57 -20.97
CA VAL A 76 -13.23 4.13 -20.62
C VAL A 76 -12.88 3.93 -19.15
N LEU A 77 -11.95 4.71 -18.61
CA LEU A 77 -11.61 4.66 -17.19
C LEU A 77 -12.77 5.15 -16.31
N ASP A 78 -13.63 6.03 -16.82
CA ASP A 78 -14.87 6.48 -16.16
C ASP A 78 -16.05 5.50 -16.32
N GLY A 79 -15.85 4.37 -17.02
CA GLY A 79 -16.83 3.29 -17.18
C GLY A 79 -17.65 3.31 -18.47
N GLU A 80 -17.32 4.17 -19.44
CA GLU A 80 -17.94 4.15 -20.77
C GLU A 80 -17.36 3.04 -21.67
N ASP A 81 -18.08 2.69 -22.73
CA ASP A 81 -17.63 1.68 -23.69
C ASP A 81 -16.39 2.15 -24.49
N PRO A 82 -15.39 1.27 -24.73
CA PRO A 82 -14.21 1.61 -25.52
C PRO A 82 -14.51 1.80 -27.01
N ILE A 83 -13.95 2.86 -27.58
CA ILE A 83 -13.97 3.18 -29.01
C ILE A 83 -12.61 2.83 -29.59
N TYR A 84 -12.60 1.85 -30.49
CA TYR A 84 -11.39 1.32 -31.11
C TYR A 84 -11.11 1.93 -32.48
N ASP A 85 -9.84 2.25 -32.72
CA ASP A 85 -9.27 2.50 -34.05
C ASP A 85 -8.47 1.27 -34.51
N HIS A 86 -8.78 0.76 -35.70
CA HIS A 86 -8.08 -0.39 -36.27
C HIS A 86 -6.81 0.07 -36.97
N MET A 87 -5.67 -0.23 -36.37
CA MET A 87 -4.34 0.16 -36.83
C MET A 87 -3.60 -1.02 -37.44
N GLY A 88 -2.79 -0.73 -38.45
CA GLY A 88 -1.99 -1.70 -39.20
C GLY A 88 -2.17 -1.53 -40.71
N PRO A 89 -1.50 -2.37 -41.52
CA PRO A 89 -0.67 -3.50 -41.11
C PRO A 89 0.67 -3.05 -40.49
N PHE A 90 1.16 -3.77 -39.48
CA PHE A 90 2.54 -3.69 -39.01
C PHE A 90 3.28 -4.94 -39.45
N ILE A 91 4.25 -4.78 -40.36
CA ILE A 91 4.89 -5.92 -41.02
C ILE A 91 6.32 -6.09 -40.51
N TYR A 92 6.65 -7.30 -40.08
CA TYR A 92 7.98 -7.68 -39.61
C TYR A 92 8.52 -8.84 -40.45
N ASN A 93 9.81 -8.78 -40.75
CA ASN A 93 10.55 -9.95 -41.19
C ASN A 93 10.96 -10.73 -39.93
N VAL A 94 10.55 -11.98 -39.86
CA VAL A 94 10.84 -12.92 -38.77
C VAL A 94 11.89 -13.88 -39.28
N THR A 95 13.09 -13.79 -38.73
CA THR A 95 14.19 -14.71 -38.97
C THR A 95 14.17 -15.77 -37.88
N VAL A 96 13.82 -17.00 -38.26
CA VAL A 96 13.87 -18.17 -37.36
C VAL A 96 15.27 -18.77 -37.44
N HIS A 97 15.91 -18.95 -36.30
CA HIS A 97 17.18 -19.63 -36.16
C HIS A 97 16.97 -21.01 -35.54
N ASN A 98 17.39 -22.06 -36.24
CA ASN A 98 17.34 -23.43 -35.76
C ASN A 98 18.75 -23.99 -35.56
N ASP A 99 18.96 -24.70 -34.45
CA ASP A 99 20.20 -25.43 -34.19
C ASP A 99 19.88 -26.89 -33.86
N LEU A 100 20.52 -27.82 -34.58
CA LEU A 100 20.28 -29.25 -34.44
C LEU A 100 21.02 -29.77 -33.20
N ILE A 101 20.28 -30.28 -32.23
CA ILE A 101 20.81 -30.78 -30.96
C ILE A 101 21.09 -32.29 -31.05
N GLY A 102 20.21 -33.05 -31.69
CA GLY A 102 20.33 -34.50 -31.75
C GLY A 102 19.53 -35.15 -32.87
N TRP A 103 20.00 -36.31 -33.31
CA TRP A 103 19.38 -37.13 -34.34
C TRP A 103 19.23 -38.58 -33.86
N ASP A 104 18.01 -39.12 -33.93
CA ASP A 104 17.70 -40.50 -33.58
C ASP A 104 17.22 -41.25 -34.84
N SER A 105 18.15 -41.94 -35.49
CA SER A 105 17.85 -42.72 -36.69
C SER A 105 16.99 -43.96 -36.41
N ASP A 106 17.05 -44.49 -35.18
CA ASP A 106 16.36 -45.73 -34.81
C ASP A 106 14.87 -45.46 -34.56
N ASN A 107 14.56 -44.33 -33.92
CA ASN A 107 13.18 -43.87 -33.71
C ASN A 107 12.68 -42.94 -34.82
N GLY A 108 13.55 -42.48 -35.72
CA GLY A 108 13.18 -41.58 -36.81
C GLY A 108 12.73 -40.21 -36.31
N THR A 109 13.46 -39.65 -35.35
CA THR A 109 13.20 -38.31 -34.79
C THR A 109 14.46 -37.45 -34.80
N MET A 110 14.27 -36.13 -34.78
CA MET A 110 15.33 -35.15 -34.52
C MET A 110 14.95 -34.27 -33.34
N THR A 111 15.94 -33.68 -32.68
CA THR A 111 15.77 -32.66 -31.65
C THR A 111 16.54 -31.40 -32.03
N TYR A 112 15.89 -30.24 -31.99
CA TYR A 112 16.51 -28.96 -32.35
C TYR A 112 16.01 -27.83 -31.45
N SER A 113 16.85 -26.82 -31.19
CA SER A 113 16.43 -25.55 -30.58
C SER A 113 16.05 -24.54 -31.63
N SER A 114 15.12 -23.64 -31.29
CA SER A 114 14.64 -22.60 -32.16
C SER A 114 14.42 -21.29 -31.41
N TYR A 115 14.83 -20.17 -32.02
CA TYR A 115 14.51 -18.82 -31.55
C TYR A 115 14.27 -17.88 -32.74
N ASP A 116 13.44 -16.86 -32.51
CA ASP A 116 13.03 -15.92 -33.55
C ASP A 116 13.70 -14.55 -33.35
N VAL A 117 14.05 -13.89 -34.46
CA VAL A 117 14.50 -12.50 -34.52
C VAL A 117 13.54 -11.69 -35.38
N PHE A 118 12.97 -10.63 -34.81
CA PHE A 118 11.98 -9.80 -35.49
C PHE A 118 12.57 -8.45 -35.91
N GLU A 119 12.43 -8.12 -37.19
CA GLU A 119 12.85 -6.83 -37.75
C GLU A 119 11.68 -6.12 -38.44
N HIS A 120 11.40 -4.88 -38.05
CA HIS A 120 10.34 -4.08 -38.68
C HIS A 120 10.65 -3.83 -40.15
N CYS A 121 9.67 -4.11 -41.02
CA CYS A 121 9.79 -3.88 -42.46
C CYS A 121 8.92 -2.69 -42.88
N SER A 122 9.48 -1.49 -42.80
CA SER A 122 8.79 -0.24 -43.21
C SER A 122 8.34 -0.24 -44.67
N ASP A 123 9.09 -0.91 -45.54
CA ASP A 123 8.88 -0.89 -46.99
C ASP A 123 7.97 -2.02 -47.47
N CYS A 124 7.58 -2.94 -46.58
CA CYS A 124 6.71 -4.06 -46.90
C CYS A 124 5.26 -3.60 -47.14
N VAL A 125 4.56 -4.40 -47.96
CA VAL A 125 3.15 -4.17 -48.33
C VAL A 125 2.37 -5.44 -48.05
N TRP A 126 1.24 -5.31 -47.37
CA TRP A 126 0.29 -6.39 -47.16
C TRP A 126 -0.94 -6.16 -48.03
N GLU A 127 -1.44 -7.20 -48.68
CA GLU A 127 -2.63 -7.14 -49.55
C GLU A 127 -3.83 -7.70 -48.79
N ASP A 128 -4.92 -6.94 -48.70
CA ASP A 128 -6.14 -7.38 -48.03
C ASP A 128 -6.95 -8.40 -48.85
N SER A 129 -8.06 -8.89 -48.29
CA SER A 129 -8.92 -9.87 -48.96
C SER A 129 -9.56 -9.36 -50.26
N ASP A 130 -9.63 -8.05 -50.46
CA ASP A 130 -10.16 -7.41 -51.67
C ASP A 130 -9.06 -7.08 -52.70
N GLY A 131 -7.81 -7.44 -52.41
CA GLY A 131 -6.66 -7.21 -53.28
C GLY A 131 -6.08 -5.80 -53.18
N VAL A 132 -6.40 -5.06 -52.11
CA VAL A 132 -5.91 -3.69 -51.91
C VAL A 132 -4.58 -3.73 -51.15
N PRO A 133 -3.51 -3.10 -51.68
CA PRO A 133 -2.23 -3.03 -51.00
C PRO A 133 -2.25 -1.96 -49.90
N HIS A 134 -1.77 -2.34 -48.71
CA HIS A 134 -1.59 -1.47 -47.54
C HIS A 134 -0.11 -1.47 -47.12
N GLN A 135 0.46 -0.27 -46.98
CA GLN A 135 1.85 -0.10 -46.55
C GLN A 135 2.00 -0.43 -45.07
N SER A 136 3.13 -1.04 -44.69
CA SER A 136 3.49 -1.22 -43.28
C SER A 136 3.51 0.11 -42.53
N MET A 137 2.81 0.18 -41.40
CA MET A 137 2.87 1.29 -40.46
C MET A 137 4.18 1.25 -39.64
N PRO A 138 4.71 2.41 -39.19
CA PRO A 138 5.91 2.46 -38.36
C PRO A 138 5.77 1.69 -37.03
N GLY A 139 6.81 0.96 -36.62
CA GLY A 139 6.81 0.21 -35.34
C GLY A 139 6.78 1.10 -34.09
N ASP A 140 7.17 2.38 -34.22
CA ASP A 140 7.09 3.40 -33.17
C ASP A 140 5.68 4.02 -33.02
N THR A 141 4.70 3.58 -33.82
CA THR A 141 3.31 4.01 -33.69
C THR A 141 2.78 3.65 -32.31
N LEU A 142 2.31 4.66 -31.57
CA LEU A 142 1.72 4.49 -30.26
C LEU A 142 0.33 3.85 -30.37
N ILE A 143 0.11 2.84 -29.53
CA ILE A 143 -1.16 2.13 -29.40
C ILE A 143 -1.55 2.19 -27.93
N THR A 144 -2.80 2.53 -27.66
CA THR A 144 -3.39 2.47 -26.32
C THR A 144 -4.24 1.21 -26.20
N ASN A 145 -3.95 0.36 -25.22
CA ASN A 145 -4.69 -0.88 -25.00
C ASN A 145 -4.75 -1.23 -23.51
N GLN A 146 -5.46 -2.32 -23.19
CA GLN A 146 -5.45 -2.88 -21.84
C GLN A 146 -4.03 -3.23 -21.40
N ASN A 147 -3.68 -2.80 -20.20
CA ASN A 147 -2.48 -3.26 -19.53
C ASN A 147 -2.70 -4.70 -19.08
N ILE A 148 -2.12 -5.65 -19.81
CA ILE A 148 -2.30 -7.09 -19.57
C ILE A 148 -1.80 -7.55 -18.20
N LEU A 149 -0.89 -6.80 -17.58
CA LEU A 149 -0.36 -7.09 -16.25
C LEU A 149 -1.24 -6.55 -15.13
N TRP A 150 -2.13 -5.60 -15.43
CA TRP A 150 -2.86 -4.83 -14.44
C TRP A 150 -3.63 -5.69 -13.43
N ASN A 151 -4.44 -6.64 -13.90
CA ASN A 151 -5.23 -7.49 -12.99
C ASN A 151 -4.33 -8.39 -12.12
N THR A 152 -3.21 -8.86 -12.68
CA THR A 152 -2.24 -9.66 -11.94
C THR A 152 -1.53 -8.80 -10.88
N GLN A 153 -1.18 -7.57 -11.22
CA GLN A 153 -0.59 -6.59 -10.30
C GLN A 153 -1.58 -6.22 -9.18
N LEU A 154 -2.87 -6.04 -9.49
CA LEU A 154 -3.90 -5.80 -8.48
C LEU A 154 -4.00 -6.97 -7.49
N MET A 155 -4.04 -8.21 -7.97
CA MET A 155 -4.12 -9.38 -7.10
C MET A 155 -2.86 -9.55 -6.23
N ALA A 156 -1.68 -9.42 -6.84
CA ALA A 156 -0.40 -9.54 -6.13
C ALA A 156 -0.20 -8.41 -5.11
N GLY A 157 -0.71 -7.22 -5.41
CA GLY A 157 -0.53 -6.02 -4.61
C GLY A 157 -1.40 -5.93 -3.36
N ILE A 158 -2.30 -6.87 -3.07
CA ILE A 158 -3.22 -6.75 -1.92
C ILE A 158 -2.49 -6.73 -0.59
N SER A 159 -1.57 -7.67 -0.36
CA SER A 159 -0.80 -7.73 0.89
C SER A 159 -0.09 -6.40 1.17
N THR A 160 0.67 -5.91 0.19
CA THR A 160 1.32 -4.60 0.22
C THR A 160 0.31 -3.45 0.35
N GLY A 161 -0.83 -3.54 -0.33
CA GLY A 161 -1.90 -2.55 -0.23
C GLY A 161 -2.48 -2.45 1.17
N ILE A 162 -2.58 -3.55 1.91
CA ILE A 162 -3.02 -3.57 3.32
C ILE A 162 -2.00 -2.84 4.20
N GLU A 163 -0.72 -3.12 4.03
CA GLU A 163 0.36 -2.45 4.77
C GLU A 163 0.37 -0.93 4.51
N TYR A 164 0.24 -0.51 3.25
CA TYR A 164 0.12 0.91 2.92
C TYR A 164 -1.18 1.53 3.44
N GLY A 165 -2.31 0.82 3.32
CA GLY A 165 -3.60 1.26 3.84
C GLY A 165 -3.56 1.58 5.34
N GLU A 166 -2.86 0.74 6.11
CA GLU A 166 -2.56 1.00 7.52
C GLU A 166 -1.73 2.28 7.70
N GLN A 167 -0.65 2.48 6.92
CA GLN A 167 0.18 3.69 7.02
C GLN A 167 -0.62 4.96 6.73
N PHE A 168 -1.49 4.95 5.71
CA PHE A 168 -2.37 6.08 5.40
C PHE A 168 -3.42 6.31 6.49
N ALA A 169 -3.98 5.26 7.08
CA ALA A 169 -4.90 5.39 8.20
C ALA A 169 -4.21 6.05 9.41
N LYS A 170 -3.02 5.56 9.76
CA LYS A 170 -2.19 6.12 10.84
C LYS A 170 -1.79 7.57 10.56
N ALA A 171 -1.66 7.96 9.30
CA ALA A 171 -1.41 9.35 8.93
C ALA A 171 -2.59 10.26 9.29
N GLY A 172 -3.82 9.79 9.11
CA GLY A 172 -5.02 10.50 9.57
C GLY A 172 -5.07 10.65 11.09
N PHE A 173 -4.73 9.59 11.82
CA PHE A 173 -4.55 9.66 13.28
C PHE A 173 -3.47 10.67 13.67
N SER A 174 -2.31 10.62 13.02
CA SER A 174 -1.18 11.50 13.30
C SER A 174 -1.53 12.96 13.05
N LYS A 175 -2.21 13.28 11.94
CA LYS A 175 -2.75 14.62 11.67
C LYS A 175 -3.67 15.09 12.80
N ASN A 176 -4.57 14.23 13.28
CA ASN A 176 -5.47 14.56 14.38
C ASN A 176 -4.71 14.78 15.69
N MET A 177 -3.70 13.96 15.99
CA MET A 177 -2.87 14.13 17.18
C MET A 177 -2.01 15.40 17.13
N VAL A 178 -1.38 15.71 15.99
CA VAL A 178 -0.69 16.98 15.76
C VAL A 178 -1.64 18.16 15.94
N THR A 179 -2.86 18.06 15.43
CA THR A 179 -3.90 19.08 15.62
C THR A 179 -4.22 19.26 17.11
N TYR A 180 -4.40 18.18 17.85
CA TYR A 180 -4.63 18.23 19.30
C TYR A 180 -3.44 18.77 20.08
N ASP A 181 -2.23 18.45 19.68
CA ASP A 181 -1.01 18.99 20.29
C ASP A 181 -0.97 20.51 20.13
N MET A 182 -1.25 21.02 18.92
CA MET A 182 -1.34 22.46 18.69
C MET A 182 -2.52 23.11 19.43
N MET A 183 -3.67 22.43 19.51
CA MET A 183 -4.87 22.96 20.17
C MET A 183 -4.77 22.98 21.69
N TYR A 184 -4.06 22.03 22.29
CA TYR A 184 -4.13 21.78 23.73
C TYR A 184 -2.78 21.48 24.39
N LEU A 185 -1.90 20.68 23.77
CA LEU A 185 -0.62 20.36 24.38
C LEU A 185 0.28 21.59 24.48
N ALA A 186 0.46 22.36 23.40
CA ALA A 186 1.24 23.60 23.40
C ALA A 186 0.76 24.59 24.49
N PRO A 187 -0.54 24.97 24.53
CA PRO A 187 -1.08 25.80 25.61
C PRO A 187 -0.91 25.20 27.02
N SER A 188 -0.92 23.87 27.13
CA SER A 188 -0.75 23.15 28.40
C SER A 188 0.70 23.18 28.88
N MET A 189 1.66 22.96 27.98
CA MET A 189 3.10 23.10 28.25
C MET A 189 3.43 24.51 28.72
N GLU A 190 2.89 25.54 28.07
CA GLU A 190 3.07 26.93 28.50
C GLU A 190 2.45 27.19 29.88
N THR A 191 1.24 26.67 30.11
CA THR A 191 0.58 26.77 31.42
C THR A 191 1.41 26.09 32.51
N ALA A 192 1.92 24.89 32.25
CA ALA A 192 2.78 24.14 33.16
C ALA A 192 4.08 24.89 33.48
N GLN A 193 4.72 25.47 32.45
CA GLN A 193 5.92 26.29 32.61
C GLN A 193 5.65 27.59 33.39
N ASP A 194 4.52 28.25 33.18
CA ASP A 194 4.13 29.44 33.97
C ASP A 194 3.89 29.07 35.44
N ILE A 195 3.20 27.95 35.69
CA ILE A 195 2.97 27.45 37.06
C ILE A 195 4.31 27.10 37.74
N ASP A 196 5.22 26.42 37.04
CA ASP A 196 6.56 26.13 37.57
C ASP A 196 7.35 27.42 37.83
N GLY A 197 7.28 28.41 36.95
CA GLY A 197 7.86 29.74 37.16
C GLY A 197 7.31 30.44 38.42
N ILE A 198 6.00 30.33 38.66
CA ILE A 198 5.35 30.83 39.88
C ILE A 198 5.89 30.08 41.12
N VAL A 199 6.02 28.75 41.07
CA VAL A 199 6.60 27.94 42.14
C VAL A 199 8.05 28.36 42.42
N GLN A 200 8.89 28.48 41.40
CA GLN A 200 10.29 28.89 41.54
C GLN A 200 10.44 30.30 42.13
N SER A 201 9.62 31.25 41.66
CA SER A 201 9.63 32.62 42.19
C SER A 201 9.16 32.68 43.65
N THR A 202 8.18 31.84 44.02
CA THR A 202 7.68 31.72 45.40
C THR A 202 8.73 31.08 46.31
N ASN A 203 9.45 30.05 45.83
CA ASN A 203 10.59 29.45 46.54
C ASN A 203 11.66 30.51 46.88
N ALA A 204 12.06 31.32 45.90
CA ALA A 204 13.04 32.40 46.10
C ALA A 204 12.53 33.45 47.11
N MET A 205 11.24 33.78 47.05
CA MET A 205 10.61 34.74 47.97
C MET A 205 10.56 34.22 49.41
N VAL A 206 10.15 32.97 49.62
CA VAL A 206 10.13 32.33 50.96
C VAL A 206 11.55 32.21 51.52
N GLN A 207 12.52 31.82 50.70
CA GLN A 207 13.92 31.75 51.12
C GLN A 207 14.46 33.13 51.56
N ALA A 208 14.11 34.19 50.82
CA ALA A 208 14.49 35.56 51.17
C ALA A 208 13.81 36.04 52.47
N GLN A 209 12.51 35.79 52.64
CA GLN A 209 11.75 36.22 53.83
C GLN A 209 12.20 35.50 55.10
N THR A 210 12.59 34.23 54.99
CA THR A 210 13.09 33.43 56.12
C THR A 210 14.59 33.62 56.35
N GLY A 211 15.26 34.46 55.57
CA GLY A 211 16.71 34.69 55.66
C GLY A 211 17.54 33.43 55.40
N GLY A 212 17.01 32.48 54.62
CA GLY A 212 17.65 31.19 54.32
C GLY A 212 17.80 30.26 55.53
N THR A 213 16.97 30.43 56.56
CA THR A 213 17.05 29.63 57.80
C THR A 213 16.32 28.30 57.74
N LEU A 214 15.40 28.13 56.78
CA LEU A 214 14.70 26.87 56.52
C LEU A 214 15.48 26.00 55.52
N ASP A 215 15.35 24.68 55.66
CA ASP A 215 15.86 23.76 54.65
C ASP A 215 15.02 23.80 53.37
N ALA A 216 15.60 23.32 52.27
CA ALA A 216 14.98 23.41 50.94
C ALA A 216 13.64 22.67 50.83
N MET A 217 13.45 21.57 51.56
CA MET A 217 12.21 20.79 51.52
C MET A 217 11.08 21.52 52.24
N THR A 218 11.38 22.12 53.41
CA THR A 218 10.42 22.96 54.11
C THR A 218 10.05 24.18 53.27
N VAL A 219 11.01 24.83 52.61
CA VAL A 219 10.73 25.95 51.69
C VAL A 219 9.81 25.52 50.56
N ALA A 220 10.13 24.42 49.86
CA ALA A 220 9.31 23.91 48.77
C ALA A 220 7.86 23.61 49.21
N SER A 221 7.67 22.89 50.31
CA SER A 221 6.31 22.57 50.82
C SER A 221 5.50 23.81 51.18
N MET A 222 6.13 24.84 51.76
CA MET A 222 5.47 26.11 52.08
C MET A 222 5.13 26.88 50.81
N SER A 223 6.05 26.92 49.84
CA SER A 223 5.87 27.62 48.58
C SER A 223 4.76 27.00 47.75
N ASP A 224 4.71 25.66 47.64
CA ASP A 224 3.65 24.94 46.95
C ASP A 224 2.26 25.28 47.52
N ALA A 225 2.12 25.24 48.86
CA ALA A 225 0.87 25.64 49.52
C ALA A 225 0.51 27.11 49.24
N MET A 226 1.50 28.01 49.28
CA MET A 226 1.30 29.43 48.96
C MET A 226 0.89 29.68 47.50
N VAL A 227 1.37 28.87 46.55
CA VAL A 227 0.95 28.96 45.14
C VAL A 227 -0.52 28.57 45.00
N MET A 228 -0.93 27.47 45.63
CA MET A 228 -2.33 27.03 45.62
C MET A 228 -3.26 28.02 46.34
N ASP A 229 -2.84 28.58 47.47
CA ASP A 229 -3.54 29.68 48.15
C ASP A 229 -3.68 30.91 47.24
N GLY A 230 -2.65 31.19 46.45
CA GLY A 230 -2.64 32.24 45.44
C GLY A 230 -3.68 32.01 44.34
N PHE A 231 -3.75 30.78 43.79
CA PHE A 231 -4.76 30.40 42.80
C PHE A 231 -6.18 30.51 43.35
N PHE A 232 -6.42 30.00 44.57
CA PHE A 232 -7.69 30.15 45.24
C PHE A 232 -8.06 31.62 45.43
N SER A 233 -7.12 32.44 45.92
CA SER A 233 -7.34 33.86 46.18
C SER A 233 -7.68 34.63 44.90
N ALA A 234 -6.97 34.36 43.80
CA ALA A 234 -7.21 34.98 42.51
C ALA A 234 -8.59 34.60 41.94
N TRP A 235 -8.95 33.33 42.01
CA TRP A 235 -10.27 32.85 41.59
C TRP A 235 -11.39 33.44 42.45
N ASN A 236 -11.27 33.39 43.77
CA ASN A 236 -12.27 33.89 44.72
C ASN A 236 -12.53 35.40 44.53
N ALA A 237 -11.49 36.15 44.18
CA ALA A 237 -11.58 37.58 43.86
C ALA A 237 -12.33 37.86 42.54
N SER A 238 -12.40 36.91 41.61
CA SER A 238 -13.17 37.06 40.37
C SER A 238 -14.68 36.87 40.53
N LEU A 239 -15.12 36.30 41.66
CA LEU A 239 -16.53 36.01 41.92
C LEU A 239 -17.28 37.25 42.41
N ASP A 240 -18.55 37.38 42.06
CA ASP A 240 -19.46 38.31 42.71
C ASP A 240 -19.87 37.79 44.11
N ASP A 241 -20.37 38.68 44.98
CA ASP A 241 -20.69 38.35 46.37
C ASP A 241 -21.79 37.26 46.51
N VAL A 242 -22.72 37.18 45.55
CA VAL A 242 -23.81 36.17 45.59
C VAL A 242 -23.23 34.79 45.28
N THR A 243 -22.43 34.68 44.22
CA THR A 243 -21.78 33.42 43.84
C THR A 243 -20.78 32.98 44.91
N ARG A 244 -19.99 33.91 45.45
CA ARG A 244 -19.02 33.63 46.52
C ARG A 244 -19.67 33.03 47.76
N GLY A 245 -20.77 33.63 48.22
CA GLY A 245 -21.53 33.12 49.36
C GLY A 245 -22.23 31.78 49.09
N ALA A 246 -22.70 31.55 47.86
CA ALA A 246 -23.32 30.29 47.48
C ALA A 246 -22.33 29.11 47.49
N LEU A 247 -21.05 29.36 47.18
CA LEU A 247 -19.98 28.37 47.18
C LEU A 247 -19.30 28.20 48.55
N GLY A 248 -19.59 29.05 49.54
CA GLY A 248 -18.93 29.05 50.85
C GLY A 248 -17.52 29.67 50.86
N ALA A 249 -17.11 30.31 49.77
CA ALA A 249 -15.78 30.90 49.60
C ALA A 249 -15.59 32.24 50.36
N ASP A 250 -16.65 32.77 50.96
CA ASP A 250 -16.63 33.98 51.82
C ASP A 250 -16.34 33.66 53.29
N SER A 251 -16.50 32.39 53.68
CA SER A 251 -16.50 31.92 55.06
C SER A 251 -15.48 30.81 55.32
N MET A 252 -14.90 30.25 54.26
CA MET A 252 -13.87 29.21 54.32
C MET A 252 -12.71 29.54 53.36
N SER A 253 -11.49 29.20 53.79
CA SER A 253 -10.32 29.10 52.94
C SER A 253 -9.84 27.64 52.98
N PRO A 254 -9.64 26.98 51.83
CA PRO A 254 -9.11 25.61 51.80
C PRO A 254 -7.68 25.54 52.32
N ASP A 255 -7.29 24.40 52.92
CA ASP A 255 -5.91 24.13 53.34
C ASP A 255 -5.19 23.20 52.35
N PHE A 256 -4.22 23.72 51.62
CA PHE A 256 -3.43 22.95 50.65
C PHE A 256 -2.16 22.31 51.23
N THR A 257 -1.85 22.50 52.52
CA THR A 257 -0.56 22.11 53.12
C THR A 257 -0.21 20.63 52.88
N ALA A 258 -1.21 19.74 52.86
CA ALA A 258 -1.01 18.30 52.68
C ALA A 258 -1.06 17.83 51.21
N SER A 259 -1.63 18.62 50.30
CA SER A 259 -1.94 18.19 48.93
C SER A 259 -1.21 19.00 47.84
N ALA A 260 -0.66 20.18 48.15
CA ALA A 260 -0.05 21.06 47.16
C ALA A 260 1.09 20.39 46.37
N GLN A 261 1.93 19.60 47.05
CA GLN A 261 3.01 18.87 46.41
C GLN A 261 2.49 17.84 45.38
N SER A 262 1.41 17.12 45.72
CA SER A 262 0.76 16.18 44.80
C SER A 262 0.13 16.90 43.61
N ILE A 263 -0.62 17.98 43.87
CA ILE A 263 -1.27 18.78 42.82
C ILE A 263 -0.23 19.35 41.84
N LEU A 264 0.86 19.91 42.34
CA LEU A 264 1.82 20.64 41.52
C LEU A 264 2.82 19.71 40.84
N HIS A 265 3.36 18.70 41.54
CA HIS A 265 4.56 17.96 41.07
C HIS A 265 4.39 16.45 40.95
N ASP A 266 3.68 15.81 41.90
CA ASP A 266 3.79 14.34 42.08
C ASP A 266 2.61 13.52 41.53
N ALA A 267 1.51 14.16 41.11
CA ALA A 267 0.34 13.43 40.62
C ALA A 267 0.66 12.66 39.34
N VAL A 268 0.38 11.35 39.35
CA VAL A 268 0.60 10.43 38.24
C VAL A 268 -0.66 9.61 38.03
N ASP A 269 -1.07 9.44 36.77
CA ASP A 269 -2.14 8.49 36.44
C ASP A 269 -1.65 7.06 36.70
N PRO A 270 -2.26 6.32 37.64
CA PRO A 270 -1.80 4.97 37.99
C PRO A 270 -2.00 3.95 36.86
N THR A 271 -2.81 4.26 35.85
CA THR A 271 -3.11 3.34 34.74
C THR A 271 -2.14 3.48 33.57
N SER A 272 -1.54 4.65 33.37
CA SER A 272 -0.60 4.94 32.29
C SER A 272 0.83 5.24 32.78
N GLY A 273 1.00 5.65 34.04
CA GLY A 273 2.26 6.15 34.57
C GLY A 273 2.60 7.58 34.13
N VAL A 274 1.70 8.26 33.41
CA VAL A 274 1.91 9.62 32.92
C VAL A 274 1.71 10.64 34.04
N CYS A 275 2.58 11.64 34.11
CA CYS A 275 2.45 12.74 35.07
C CYS A 275 1.24 13.62 34.73
N MET A 276 0.36 13.82 35.71
CA MET A 276 -0.87 14.61 35.64
C MET A 276 -0.83 15.83 36.55
N ALA A 277 0.31 16.11 37.18
CA ALA A 277 0.52 17.27 38.03
C ALA A 277 0.52 18.57 37.23
N LEU A 278 0.18 19.69 37.86
CA LEU A 278 -0.01 20.96 37.15
C LEU A 278 1.27 21.54 36.50
N THR A 279 2.46 21.11 36.93
CA THR A 279 3.72 21.47 36.28
C THR A 279 4.17 20.47 35.22
N CYS A 280 3.37 19.46 34.91
CA CYS A 280 3.62 18.50 33.84
C CYS A 280 2.78 18.82 32.61
N ASP A 281 3.29 18.49 31.42
CA ASP A 281 2.72 18.90 30.12
C ASP A 281 1.25 18.53 29.94
N TYR A 282 0.79 17.38 30.46
CA TYR A 282 -0.59 16.93 30.35
C TYR A 282 -1.50 17.35 31.50
N GLY A 283 -0.95 17.83 32.63
CA GLY A 283 -1.73 18.15 33.82
C GLY A 283 -2.74 19.26 33.59
N PRO A 284 -2.34 20.45 33.11
CA PRO A 284 -3.28 21.51 32.80
C PRO A 284 -4.32 21.09 31.76
N TRP A 285 -3.92 20.37 30.70
CA TRP A 285 -4.82 19.85 29.67
C TRP A 285 -5.89 18.94 30.28
N MET A 286 -5.51 17.97 31.12
CA MET A 286 -6.46 17.09 31.80
C MET A 286 -7.46 17.88 32.65
N VAL A 287 -7.00 18.88 33.42
CA VAL A 287 -7.90 19.72 34.22
C VAL A 287 -8.89 20.50 33.34
N ALA A 288 -8.42 21.05 32.22
CA ALA A 288 -9.26 21.79 31.27
C ALA A 288 -10.27 20.87 30.56
N ALA A 289 -9.82 19.70 30.08
CA ALA A 289 -10.63 18.74 29.35
C ALA A 289 -11.78 18.19 30.21
N TRP A 290 -11.54 17.94 31.50
CA TRP A 290 -12.57 17.47 32.43
C TRP A 290 -13.59 18.56 32.81
N GLY A 291 -13.28 19.83 32.55
CA GLY A 291 -14.20 20.95 32.76
C GLY A 291 -14.29 21.45 34.20
N ALA A 292 -15.23 22.36 34.44
CA ALA A 292 -15.38 23.01 35.73
C ALA A 292 -15.80 22.02 36.85
N PRO A 293 -15.49 22.32 38.13
CA PRO A 293 -15.91 21.52 39.27
C PRO A 293 -17.41 21.18 39.27
N SER A 294 -17.73 19.91 39.49
CA SER A 294 -19.08 19.38 39.54
C SER A 294 -19.14 18.17 40.48
N PRO A 295 -20.33 17.74 40.94
CA PRO A 295 -20.47 16.52 41.74
C PRO A 295 -19.87 15.27 41.10
N GLU A 296 -19.77 15.24 39.77
CA GLU A 296 -19.20 14.14 38.99
C GLU A 296 -17.68 14.27 38.83
N ILE A 297 -17.16 15.48 38.52
CA ILE A 297 -15.74 15.70 38.19
C ILE A 297 -14.88 15.90 39.44
N THR A 298 -15.37 16.63 40.44
CA THR A 298 -14.59 17.00 41.63
C THR A 298 -14.03 15.79 42.37
N PRO A 299 -14.80 14.71 42.63
CA PRO A 299 -14.25 13.53 43.30
C PRO A 299 -13.15 12.84 42.49
N LEU A 300 -13.29 12.80 41.15
CA LEU A 300 -12.33 12.15 40.26
C LEU A 300 -11.02 12.92 40.19
N ARG A 301 -11.08 14.25 40.12
CA ARG A 301 -9.89 15.10 40.12
C ARG A 301 -9.19 15.14 41.47
N ALA A 302 -9.98 15.17 42.55
CA ALA A 302 -9.44 15.10 43.92
C ALA A 302 -8.72 13.78 44.20
N ASP A 303 -9.21 12.67 43.65
CA ASP A 303 -8.57 11.36 43.75
C ASP A 303 -7.25 11.32 42.96
N LEU A 304 -7.25 11.79 41.70
CA LEU A 304 -6.06 11.79 40.84
C LEU A 304 -4.95 12.72 41.36
N LEU A 305 -5.30 13.94 41.78
CA LEU A 305 -4.32 14.95 42.22
C LEU A 305 -4.07 14.92 43.73
N GLY A 306 -4.78 14.08 44.50
CA GLY A 306 -4.49 13.82 45.91
C GLY A 306 -4.93 14.89 46.91
N TYR A 307 -6.07 15.57 46.68
CA TYR A 307 -6.58 16.65 47.56
C TYR A 307 -7.92 16.37 48.24
N GLY A 308 -8.27 15.10 48.46
CA GLY A 308 -9.50 14.74 49.19
C GLY A 308 -9.53 15.28 50.63
N SER A 309 -10.69 15.79 51.07
CA SER A 309 -10.99 16.21 52.45
C SER A 309 -12.32 15.58 52.91
N THR A 310 -12.50 15.48 54.24
CA THR A 310 -13.77 15.07 54.84
C THR A 310 -14.85 16.15 54.78
N ASP A 311 -14.47 17.40 54.49
CA ASP A 311 -15.40 18.51 54.28
C ASP A 311 -15.68 18.69 52.77
N PRO A 312 -16.91 18.40 52.29
CA PRO A 312 -17.26 18.55 50.88
C PRO A 312 -17.13 19.98 50.36
N VAL A 313 -17.29 20.99 51.22
CA VAL A 313 -17.13 22.41 50.81
C VAL A 313 -15.66 22.68 50.54
N GLU A 314 -14.77 22.20 51.40
CA GLU A 314 -13.32 22.38 51.24
C GLU A 314 -12.83 21.72 49.94
N VAL A 315 -13.19 20.47 49.66
CA VAL A 315 -12.78 19.77 48.42
C VAL A 315 -13.26 20.53 47.18
N ASN A 316 -14.50 21.03 47.21
CA ASN A 316 -15.04 21.82 46.09
C ASN A 316 -14.25 23.13 45.90
N LEU A 317 -13.88 23.83 46.97
CA LEU A 317 -13.07 25.05 46.88
C LEU A 317 -11.63 24.77 46.42
N MET A 318 -11.04 23.65 46.85
CA MET A 318 -9.73 23.18 46.35
C MET A 318 -9.79 22.90 44.85
N ASP A 319 -10.84 22.22 44.39
CA ASP A 319 -11.04 21.91 42.97
C ASP A 319 -11.22 23.17 42.12
N TRP A 320 -11.95 24.18 42.63
CA TRP A 320 -12.04 25.47 41.97
C TRP A 320 -10.70 26.19 41.86
N ALA A 321 -9.84 26.09 42.86
CA ALA A 321 -8.49 26.65 42.80
C ALA A 321 -7.62 25.93 41.76
N VAL A 322 -7.67 24.60 41.71
CA VAL A 322 -6.98 23.77 40.70
C VAL A 322 -7.48 24.12 39.30
N TYR A 323 -8.79 24.13 39.10
CA TYR A 323 -9.41 24.45 37.82
C TYR A 323 -9.06 25.86 37.35
N ALA A 324 -9.11 26.85 38.24
CA ALA A 324 -8.76 28.22 37.90
C ALA A 324 -7.26 28.41 37.64
N GLY A 325 -6.40 27.70 38.38
CA GLY A 325 -4.95 27.71 38.21
C GLY A 325 -4.49 27.10 36.88
N ALA A 326 -5.24 26.13 36.34
CA ALA A 326 -4.89 25.44 35.10
C ALA A 326 -5.78 25.85 33.91
N ALA A 327 -7.06 25.47 33.92
CA ALA A 327 -7.94 25.59 32.76
C ALA A 327 -8.19 27.03 32.31
N LEU A 328 -8.31 27.98 33.26
CA LEU A 328 -8.47 29.39 32.90
C LEU A 328 -7.19 30.00 32.32
N LYS A 329 -6.01 29.49 32.72
CA LYS A 329 -4.72 29.91 32.14
C LYS A 329 -4.54 29.32 30.74
N MET A 330 -4.86 28.05 30.53
CA MET A 330 -4.83 27.44 29.19
C MET A 330 -5.67 28.21 28.18
N SER A 331 -6.86 28.69 28.59
CA SER A 331 -7.70 29.53 27.72
C SER A 331 -7.02 30.85 27.32
N GLN A 332 -6.10 31.39 28.12
CA GLN A 332 -5.33 32.60 27.79
C GLN A 332 -4.24 32.32 26.75
N TYR A 333 -3.70 31.10 26.75
CA TYR A 333 -2.76 30.60 25.74
C TYR A 333 -3.47 30.02 24.49
N GLY A 334 -4.75 30.33 24.28
CA GLY A 334 -5.46 29.93 23.07
C GLY A 334 -5.85 28.46 22.99
N ALA A 335 -5.95 27.76 24.13
CA ALA A 335 -6.42 26.38 24.15
C ALA A 335 -7.80 26.21 23.52
N GLY A 336 -7.95 25.16 22.70
CA GLY A 336 -9.19 24.84 21.98
C GLY A 336 -9.41 25.65 20.69
N ILE A 337 -8.50 26.55 20.32
CA ILE A 337 -8.52 27.22 19.01
C ILE A 337 -7.83 26.31 18.00
N HIS A 338 -8.56 25.89 16.96
CA HIS A 338 -8.08 25.04 15.88
C HIS A 338 -7.00 25.74 15.04
N PRO A 339 -5.94 25.04 14.58
CA PRO A 339 -4.85 25.65 13.83
C PRO A 339 -5.32 26.38 12.55
N ASP A 340 -6.37 25.93 11.86
CA ASP A 340 -6.94 26.63 10.69
C ASP A 340 -7.36 28.10 10.92
N VAL A 341 -7.62 28.48 12.19
CA VAL A 341 -8.08 29.84 12.55
C VAL A 341 -7.21 30.49 13.61
N ALA A 342 -6.19 29.79 14.09
CA ALA A 342 -5.26 30.31 15.09
C ALA A 342 -4.33 31.34 14.44
N GLU A 343 -4.12 32.47 15.13
CA GLU A 343 -3.21 33.53 14.67
C GLU A 343 -1.77 33.32 15.17
N ASP A 344 -1.56 32.29 16.01
CA ASP A 344 -0.33 32.02 16.76
C ASP A 344 0.30 30.65 16.45
N ASN A 345 -0.01 30.05 15.29
CA ASN A 345 0.52 28.73 14.91
C ASN A 345 2.06 28.64 14.98
N GLY A 346 2.78 29.70 14.61
CA GLY A 346 4.24 29.71 14.69
C GLY A 346 4.75 29.51 16.12
N HIS A 347 4.13 30.20 17.09
CA HIS A 347 4.44 30.05 18.51
C HIS A 347 4.09 28.66 19.04
N ARG A 348 2.94 28.09 18.62
CA ARG A 348 2.54 26.73 19.02
C ARG A 348 3.54 25.68 18.52
N VAL A 349 3.99 25.81 17.28
CA VAL A 349 5.00 24.91 16.70
C VAL A 349 6.35 25.11 17.40
N GLU A 350 6.73 26.34 17.74
CA GLU A 350 7.94 26.62 18.52
C GLU A 350 7.87 25.95 19.91
N VAL A 351 6.73 26.00 20.60
CA VAL A 351 6.55 25.34 21.90
C VAL A 351 6.72 23.82 21.80
N LEU A 352 6.21 23.21 20.72
CA LEU A 352 6.21 21.75 20.53
C LEU A 352 7.56 21.22 20.01
N THR A 353 8.25 21.98 19.16
CA THR A 353 9.45 21.53 18.44
C THR A 353 10.72 22.25 18.87
N GLY A 354 10.60 23.40 19.54
CA GLY A 354 11.72 24.30 19.86
C GLY A 354 12.21 25.15 18.67
N TYR A 355 11.54 25.08 17.52
CA TYR A 355 11.94 25.81 16.31
C TYR A 355 10.93 26.89 15.91
N ASP A 356 11.43 28.12 15.78
CA ASP A 356 10.68 29.28 15.29
C ASP A 356 10.80 29.38 13.76
N PHE A 357 9.69 29.13 13.07
CA PHE A 357 9.62 29.16 11.62
C PHE A 357 9.46 30.58 11.07
N PRO A 358 10.10 30.91 9.93
CA PRO A 358 9.65 32.02 9.09
C PRO A 358 8.18 31.82 8.66
N GLU A 359 7.39 32.90 8.62
CA GLU A 359 5.94 32.84 8.36
C GLU A 359 5.58 32.10 7.06
N ASP A 360 6.31 32.39 5.97
CA ASP A 360 6.08 31.75 4.67
C ASP A 360 6.40 30.24 4.69
N ASP A 361 7.45 29.82 5.42
CA ASP A 361 7.87 28.43 5.53
C ASP A 361 6.93 27.62 6.43
N LEU A 362 6.39 28.25 7.48
CA LEU A 362 5.39 27.66 8.38
C LEU A 362 4.11 27.28 7.63
N GLU A 363 3.60 28.18 6.80
CA GLU A 363 2.35 27.94 6.06
C GLU A 363 2.50 26.73 5.12
N TYR A 364 3.65 26.62 4.44
CA TYR A 364 3.95 25.45 3.61
C TYR A 364 4.11 24.18 4.44
N PHE A 365 4.80 24.25 5.58
CA PHE A 365 4.97 23.11 6.48
C PHE A 365 3.65 22.58 7.04
N LEU A 366 2.69 23.46 7.36
CA LEU A 366 1.39 23.06 7.90
C LEU A 366 0.40 22.64 6.79
N TYR A 367 0.26 23.44 5.73
CA TYR A 367 -0.84 23.31 4.76
C TYR A 367 -0.39 23.23 3.30
N GLY A 368 0.92 23.15 3.06
CA GLY A 368 1.49 23.14 1.72
C GLY A 368 0.94 22.03 0.82
N ILE A 369 0.91 22.33 -0.47
CA ILE A 369 0.64 21.37 -1.54
C ILE A 369 1.82 21.44 -2.48
N ASN A 370 2.39 20.29 -2.82
CA ASN A 370 3.50 20.22 -3.75
C ASN A 370 3.00 20.61 -5.15
N GLU A 371 3.53 21.70 -5.71
CA GLU A 371 3.02 22.27 -6.97
C GLU A 371 3.21 21.34 -8.19
N ASP A 372 4.26 20.52 -8.17
CA ASP A 372 4.58 19.62 -9.29
C ASP A 372 3.65 18.41 -9.35
N THR A 373 3.29 17.86 -8.19
CA THR A 373 2.46 16.64 -8.08
C THR A 373 0.99 16.93 -7.79
N GLY A 374 0.68 18.08 -7.20
CA GLY A 374 -0.65 18.44 -6.70
C GLY A 374 -1.05 17.70 -5.42
N TYR A 375 -0.14 16.95 -4.80
CA TYR A 375 -0.40 16.20 -3.56
C TYR A 375 -0.11 17.02 -2.30
N PRO A 376 -0.75 16.69 -1.17
CA PRO A 376 -0.47 17.30 0.12
C PRO A 376 1.02 17.21 0.51
N ALA A 377 1.63 18.32 0.91
CA ALA A 377 2.98 18.37 1.46
C ALA A 377 2.96 18.71 2.96
N GLY A 378 2.06 19.61 3.38
CA GLY A 378 1.98 20.04 4.78
C GLY A 378 1.46 18.94 5.72
N ILE A 379 1.88 18.96 6.98
CA ILE A 379 1.51 17.94 7.97
C ILE A 379 0.02 17.93 8.34
N LEU A 380 -0.67 19.06 8.13
CA LEU A 380 -2.12 19.19 8.29
C LEU A 380 -2.86 19.17 6.94
N ALA A 381 -2.15 19.12 5.81
CA ALA A 381 -2.75 19.06 4.50
C ALA A 381 -3.38 17.67 4.26
N GLU A 382 -4.53 17.65 3.60
CA GLU A 382 -5.21 16.43 3.20
C GLU A 382 -5.86 16.59 1.83
N GLN A 383 -6.02 15.48 1.12
CA GLN A 383 -6.73 15.42 -0.15
C GLN A 383 -7.52 14.12 -0.22
N ASP A 384 -8.72 14.16 -0.79
CA ASP A 384 -9.49 12.94 -1.09
C ASP A 384 -9.04 12.34 -2.43
N LEU A 385 -8.67 11.07 -2.42
CA LEU A 385 -8.39 10.27 -3.60
C LEU A 385 -9.46 9.18 -3.74
N SER A 386 -10.55 9.52 -4.44
CA SER A 386 -11.65 8.60 -4.73
C SER A 386 -12.26 7.96 -3.48
N GLY A 387 -12.46 8.75 -2.41
CA GLY A 387 -13.00 8.30 -1.13
C GLY A 387 -11.96 7.77 -0.13
N ILE A 388 -10.68 7.76 -0.49
CA ILE A 388 -9.56 7.43 0.41
C ILE A 388 -8.80 8.73 0.73
N PRO A 389 -8.73 9.14 2.01
CA PRO A 389 -8.01 10.34 2.38
C PRO A 389 -6.50 10.11 2.31
N LEU A 390 -5.81 11.00 1.61
CA LEU A 390 -4.36 11.10 1.55
C LEU A 390 -3.90 12.26 2.42
N TYR A 391 -3.00 11.99 3.36
CA TYR A 391 -2.54 12.97 4.35
C TYR A 391 -1.10 13.40 4.07
N GLY A 392 -0.84 14.70 4.14
CA GLY A 392 0.49 15.25 3.86
C GLY A 392 1.54 14.80 4.88
N VAL A 393 1.15 14.49 6.12
CA VAL A 393 2.09 14.00 7.13
C VAL A 393 2.87 12.74 6.72
N VAL A 394 2.22 11.75 6.09
CA VAL A 394 2.93 10.55 5.62
C VAL A 394 3.77 10.85 4.39
N LEU A 395 3.28 11.71 3.50
CA LEU A 395 3.99 12.12 2.28
C LEU A 395 5.26 12.92 2.60
N MET A 396 5.18 13.83 3.57
CA MET A 396 6.32 14.55 4.11
C MET A 396 7.39 13.58 4.64
N LEU A 397 6.98 12.49 5.28
CA LEU A 397 7.90 11.53 5.90
C LEU A 397 8.47 10.49 4.91
N LEU A 398 7.88 10.34 3.71
CA LEU A 398 8.33 9.35 2.70
C LEU A 398 9.84 9.43 2.40
N PRO A 399 10.46 10.60 2.19
CA PRO A 399 11.90 10.67 1.94
C PRO A 399 12.76 10.09 3.07
N LEU A 400 12.28 10.13 4.33
CA LEU A 400 12.98 9.55 5.48
C LEU A 400 12.91 8.02 5.52
N SER A 401 11.89 7.45 4.88
CA SER A 401 11.69 5.99 4.76
C SER A 401 12.47 5.37 3.58
N ALA A 402 12.99 6.19 2.67
CA ALA A 402 13.79 5.72 1.54
C ALA A 402 15.11 5.05 1.99
N SER A 403 15.68 4.21 1.13
CA SER A 403 16.96 3.54 1.39
C SER A 403 17.99 3.84 0.29
N PRO A 404 19.00 4.71 0.52
CA PRO A 404 19.23 5.48 1.76
C PRO A 404 18.21 6.62 1.96
N PRO A 405 17.98 7.10 3.19
CA PRO A 405 17.05 8.19 3.44
C PRO A 405 17.49 9.49 2.76
N ALA A 406 16.54 10.17 2.13
CA ALA A 406 16.74 11.38 1.34
C ALA A 406 16.55 12.65 2.19
N TYR A 407 17.37 12.81 3.24
CA TYR A 407 17.27 13.95 4.16
C TYR A 407 17.43 15.32 3.46
N MET A 408 18.26 15.37 2.42
CA MET A 408 18.53 16.62 1.70
C MET A 408 17.30 17.13 0.95
N ASP A 409 16.54 16.21 0.35
CA ASP A 409 15.33 16.55 -0.41
C ASP A 409 14.30 17.22 0.52
N MET A 410 14.14 16.72 1.76
CA MET A 410 13.28 17.38 2.75
C MET A 410 13.82 18.72 3.24
N ILE A 411 15.13 18.81 3.48
CA ILE A 411 15.75 20.07 3.91
C ILE A 411 15.52 21.16 2.86
N GLU A 412 15.61 20.80 1.58
CA GLU A 412 15.38 21.71 0.46
C GLU A 412 13.89 22.04 0.31
N GLU A 413 13.01 21.04 0.36
CA GLU A 413 11.56 21.21 0.20
C GLU A 413 10.92 22.10 1.28
N TYR A 414 11.30 21.91 2.55
CA TYR A 414 10.74 22.65 3.69
C TYR A 414 11.66 23.78 4.19
N ASN A 415 12.71 24.10 3.44
CA ASN A 415 13.67 25.17 3.76
C ASN A 415 14.28 25.07 5.18
N PHE A 416 14.54 23.85 5.66
CA PHE A 416 15.11 23.66 6.99
C PHE A 416 16.58 24.15 7.05
N PRO A 417 17.02 24.81 8.14
CA PRO A 417 18.41 25.26 8.28
C PRO A 417 19.45 24.13 8.26
N GLY A 418 19.05 22.90 8.57
CA GLY A 418 19.89 21.72 8.53
C GLY A 418 19.27 20.51 9.22
N ILE A 419 20.04 19.42 9.28
CA ILE A 419 19.55 18.11 9.75
C ILE A 419 19.09 18.07 11.21
N LEU A 420 19.64 18.93 12.08
CA LEU A 420 19.20 19.00 13.48
C LEU A 420 17.79 19.57 13.58
N THR A 421 17.51 20.69 12.88
CA THR A 421 16.16 21.26 12.83
C THR A 421 15.17 20.30 12.16
N LEU A 422 15.57 19.63 11.07
CA LEU A 422 14.76 18.56 10.48
C LEU A 422 14.43 17.48 11.53
N SER A 423 15.42 17.05 12.31
CA SER A 423 15.22 16.05 13.36
C SER A 423 14.22 16.51 14.41
N ASP A 424 14.38 17.73 14.92
CA ASP A 424 13.52 18.29 15.98
C ASP A 424 12.06 18.48 15.48
N VAL A 425 11.89 18.93 14.24
CA VAL A 425 10.58 19.23 13.65
C VAL A 425 9.89 17.97 13.11
N ALA A 426 10.59 17.12 12.34
CA ALA A 426 9.98 15.97 11.68
C ALA A 426 9.69 14.82 12.65
N TYR A 427 10.40 14.72 13.78
CA TYR A 427 10.10 13.71 14.80
C TYR A 427 8.78 13.96 15.50
N TRP A 428 8.31 15.19 15.66
CA TRP A 428 7.01 15.43 16.29
C TRP A 428 5.85 14.71 15.57
N PRO A 429 5.56 14.96 14.27
CA PRO A 429 4.57 14.18 13.54
C PRO A 429 5.03 12.74 13.25
N GLY A 430 6.33 12.50 13.09
CA GLY A 430 6.90 11.19 12.82
C GLY A 430 6.73 10.19 13.98
N ASP A 431 6.88 10.63 15.22
CA ASP A 431 6.70 9.80 16.40
C ASP A 431 5.23 9.43 16.61
N TRP A 432 4.30 10.31 16.25
CA TRP A 432 2.89 9.93 16.15
C TRP A 432 2.67 8.86 15.07
N GLN A 433 3.20 9.06 13.85
CA GLN A 433 3.04 8.12 12.73
C GLN A 433 3.60 6.73 13.04
N LEU A 434 4.77 6.68 13.68
CA LEU A 434 5.48 5.45 14.01
C LEU A 434 4.99 4.81 15.32
N GLY A 435 4.05 5.44 16.02
CA GLY A 435 3.53 4.93 17.29
C GLY A 435 4.50 5.04 18.48
N ASN A 436 5.52 5.89 18.38
CA ASN A 436 6.46 6.19 19.46
C ASN A 436 5.84 7.14 20.50
N SER A 437 4.93 8.01 20.07
CA SER A 437 4.16 8.89 20.94
C SER A 437 2.91 8.20 21.48
N GLU A 438 2.63 8.43 22.76
CA GLU A 438 1.51 7.84 23.48
C GLU A 438 0.59 8.93 24.03
N PHE A 439 -0.69 8.83 23.69
CA PHE A 439 -1.73 9.73 24.18
C PHE A 439 -2.41 9.15 25.44
N PRO A 440 -2.44 9.86 26.58
CA PRO A 440 -3.11 9.37 27.79
C PRO A 440 -4.63 9.45 27.67
N LEU A 441 -5.31 8.30 27.60
CA LEU A 441 -6.77 8.22 27.43
C LEU A 441 -7.54 8.88 28.57
N ARG A 442 -6.92 8.99 29.74
CA ARG A 442 -7.47 9.66 30.92
C ARG A 442 -7.75 11.16 30.70
N ILE A 443 -7.12 11.80 29.71
CA ILE A 443 -7.39 13.20 29.35
C ILE A 443 -8.80 13.37 28.80
N LEU A 444 -9.22 12.50 27.88
CA LEU A 444 -10.53 12.59 27.23
C LEU A 444 -11.67 12.08 28.11
N ASN A 445 -11.38 11.07 28.93
CA ASN A 445 -12.36 10.47 29.81
C ASN A 445 -11.73 10.26 31.19
N PRO A 446 -12.29 10.82 32.28
CA PRO A 446 -11.80 10.60 33.64
C PRO A 446 -11.70 9.12 34.05
N ASN A 447 -12.49 8.25 33.42
CA ASN A 447 -12.47 6.80 33.63
C ASN A 447 -11.60 6.04 32.61
N GLY A 448 -10.96 6.75 31.68
CA GLY A 448 -10.00 6.19 30.74
C GLY A 448 -8.80 5.56 31.46
N ALA A 449 -8.25 4.50 30.86
CA ALA A 449 -7.13 3.76 31.42
C ALA A 449 -6.04 3.56 30.36
N GLY A 450 -4.79 3.78 30.75
CA GLY A 450 -3.63 3.58 29.88
C GLY A 450 -3.47 4.67 28.82
N THR A 451 -2.67 4.34 27.82
CA THR A 451 -2.32 5.20 26.68
C THR A 451 -2.74 4.56 25.36
N ILE A 452 -2.77 5.37 24.31
CA ILE A 452 -2.99 4.92 22.94
C ILE A 452 -1.93 5.52 22.01
N ASN A 453 -1.36 4.70 21.14
CA ASN A 453 -0.46 5.11 20.06
C ASN A 453 -1.09 4.75 18.69
N ALA A 454 -0.42 5.11 17.59
CA ALA A 454 -0.94 4.85 16.25
C ALA A 454 -1.19 3.36 15.95
N ASP A 455 -0.36 2.44 16.45
CA ASP A 455 -0.54 0.99 16.26
C ASP A 455 -1.80 0.49 16.97
N THR A 456 -1.97 0.89 18.24
CA THR A 456 -3.12 0.50 19.05
C THR A 456 -4.40 1.11 18.48
N TRP A 457 -4.34 2.38 18.08
CA TRP A 457 -5.45 3.07 17.44
C TRP A 457 -5.86 2.40 16.13
N TRP A 458 -4.90 2.05 15.27
CA TRP A 458 -5.18 1.35 14.00
C TRP A 458 -5.95 0.05 14.25
N LYS A 459 -5.48 -0.78 15.17
CA LYS A 459 -6.14 -2.06 15.49
C LYS A 459 -7.55 -1.87 16.03
N MET A 460 -7.77 -0.86 16.89
CA MET A 460 -9.10 -0.51 17.40
C MET A 460 -10.02 -0.02 16.27
N ALA A 461 -9.56 0.93 15.46
CA ALA A 461 -10.35 1.57 14.41
C ALA A 461 -10.60 0.66 13.20
N PHE A 462 -9.69 -0.26 12.89
CA PHE A 462 -9.87 -1.26 11.86
C PHE A 462 -10.97 -2.27 12.27
N GLY A 463 -10.87 -2.80 13.49
CA GLY A 463 -11.75 -3.87 14.00
C GLY A 463 -13.09 -3.39 14.55
N GLY A 464 -13.28 -2.09 14.72
CA GLY A 464 -14.42 -1.51 15.43
C GLY A 464 -14.59 0.00 15.16
N GLU A 465 -15.13 0.69 16.17
CA GLU A 465 -15.30 2.14 16.15
C GLU A 465 -14.00 2.83 16.58
N GLU A 466 -13.64 3.95 15.95
CA GLU A 466 -12.42 4.67 16.29
C GLU A 466 -12.54 5.35 17.67
N PRO A 467 -11.56 5.15 18.57
CA PRO A 467 -11.75 5.40 20.00
C PRO A 467 -11.68 6.89 20.39
N LEU A 468 -11.29 7.80 19.47
CA LEU A 468 -11.07 9.21 19.80
C LEU A 468 -12.25 10.08 19.38
N ALA A 469 -12.58 10.15 18.08
CA ALA A 469 -13.68 10.98 17.60
C ALA A 469 -15.00 10.21 17.44
N GLY A 470 -14.96 8.88 17.55
CA GLY A 470 -16.10 8.00 17.30
C GLY A 470 -16.39 7.83 15.80
N GLY A 471 -17.28 6.90 15.47
CA GLY A 471 -17.53 6.50 14.10
C GLY A 471 -16.52 5.53 13.51
N ASN A 472 -16.70 5.22 12.23
CA ASN A 472 -15.90 4.22 11.52
C ASN A 472 -14.96 4.90 10.52
N ILE A 473 -13.70 4.48 10.48
CA ILE A 473 -12.73 5.00 9.51
C ILE A 473 -13.00 4.45 8.11
N ALA A 474 -12.64 5.22 7.08
CA ALA A 474 -12.89 4.89 5.67
C ALA A 474 -12.26 3.57 5.22
N VAL A 475 -11.14 3.19 5.84
CA VAL A 475 -10.38 1.97 5.50
C VAL A 475 -10.54 0.85 6.55
N GLY A 476 -11.48 0.99 7.48
CA GLY A 476 -11.78 -0.04 8.49
C GLY A 476 -12.79 -1.08 8.00
N LEU A 477 -12.96 -2.16 8.77
CA LEU A 477 -13.95 -3.21 8.46
C LEU A 477 -15.38 -2.65 8.38
N ASN A 478 -15.69 -1.67 9.24
CA ASN A 478 -17.01 -1.08 9.37
C ASN A 478 -17.24 0.15 8.46
N ARG A 479 -16.41 0.39 7.44
CA ARG A 479 -16.42 1.63 6.61
C ARG A 479 -17.77 2.05 6.01
N ASN A 480 -18.68 1.10 5.81
CA ASN A 480 -20.03 1.34 5.25
C ASN A 480 -21.16 1.22 6.29
N MET A 481 -20.80 1.20 7.56
CA MET A 481 -21.71 1.01 8.69
C MET A 481 -21.86 2.31 9.48
N ALA A 482 -23.00 2.46 10.16
CA ALA A 482 -23.15 3.53 11.15
C ALA A 482 -22.25 3.27 12.38
N ALA A 483 -21.94 4.35 13.11
CA ALA A 483 -21.21 4.24 14.38
C ALA A 483 -21.91 3.27 15.35
N GLY A 484 -21.14 2.39 15.99
CA GLY A 484 -21.65 1.34 16.87
C GLY A 484 -22.32 0.14 16.18
N GLU A 485 -22.35 0.09 14.84
CA GLU A 485 -22.80 -1.07 14.06
C GLU A 485 -21.62 -1.80 13.39
N GLY A 486 -21.78 -3.11 13.16
CA GLY A 486 -20.78 -3.92 12.47
C GLY A 486 -19.95 -4.80 13.43
N ALA A 487 -18.69 -5.02 13.07
CA ALA A 487 -17.73 -5.78 13.86
C ALA A 487 -17.22 -4.97 15.06
N ASN A 488 -16.87 -5.66 16.14
CA ASN A 488 -16.09 -5.08 17.23
C ASN A 488 -15.08 -6.13 17.70
N LEU A 489 -13.99 -6.24 16.95
CA LEU A 489 -12.99 -7.27 17.14
C LEU A 489 -12.01 -6.88 18.26
N PRO A 490 -11.62 -7.83 19.13
CA PRO A 490 -10.51 -7.58 20.05
C PRO A 490 -9.19 -7.42 19.28
N LEU A 491 -8.24 -6.65 19.83
CA LEU A 491 -6.95 -6.36 19.17
C LEU A 491 -6.21 -7.63 18.74
N GLU A 492 -6.23 -8.66 19.59
CA GLU A 492 -5.61 -9.96 19.31
C GLU A 492 -6.19 -10.64 18.07
N LYS A 493 -7.50 -10.45 17.81
CA LYS A 493 -8.16 -10.99 16.62
C LYS A 493 -7.82 -10.16 15.37
N VAL A 494 -7.66 -8.85 15.51
CA VAL A 494 -7.16 -8.00 14.40
C VAL A 494 -5.73 -8.41 14.03
N ASP A 495 -4.87 -8.63 15.03
CA ASP A 495 -3.51 -9.13 14.80
C ASP A 495 -3.48 -10.50 14.13
N GLU A 496 -4.35 -11.41 14.53
CA GLU A 496 -4.49 -12.72 13.88
C GLU A 496 -4.95 -12.59 12.41
N ILE A 497 -5.89 -11.69 12.11
CA ILE A 497 -6.40 -11.51 10.74
C ILE A 497 -5.35 -10.83 9.85
N LEU A 498 -4.65 -9.82 10.35
CA LEU A 498 -3.76 -9.01 9.55
C LEU A 498 -2.33 -9.54 9.51
N TYR A 499 -1.71 -9.87 10.64
CA TYR A 499 -0.25 -10.02 10.74
C TYR A 499 0.25 -11.41 11.17
N ASP A 500 -0.30 -11.97 12.24
CA ASP A 500 0.34 -13.06 12.99
C ASP A 500 -0.41 -14.41 12.90
N GLY A 501 -1.63 -14.40 12.38
CA GLY A 501 -2.43 -15.62 12.25
C GLY A 501 -1.95 -16.55 11.14
N LEU A 502 -2.41 -17.80 11.18
CA LEU A 502 -2.16 -18.79 10.12
C LEU A 502 -2.62 -18.32 8.74
N TYR A 503 -3.61 -17.42 8.72
CA TYR A 503 -4.21 -16.84 7.54
C TYR A 503 -4.08 -15.32 7.52
N ALA A 504 -2.98 -14.78 8.06
CA ALA A 504 -2.70 -13.35 8.03
C ALA A 504 -2.76 -12.79 6.61
N LEU A 505 -3.50 -11.69 6.41
CA LEU A 505 -3.71 -11.09 5.09
C LEU A 505 -2.52 -10.29 4.58
N THR A 506 -1.55 -9.93 5.43
CA THR A 506 -0.27 -9.37 4.97
C THR A 506 0.67 -10.44 4.39
N ASP A 507 0.37 -11.73 4.55
CA ASP A 507 1.05 -12.79 3.79
C ASP A 507 0.53 -12.78 2.34
N SER A 508 1.43 -12.52 1.39
CA SER A 508 1.10 -12.42 -0.04
C SER A 508 0.49 -13.71 -0.63
N SER A 509 0.88 -14.87 -0.12
CA SER A 509 0.31 -16.16 -0.53
C SER A 509 -1.12 -16.28 -0.04
N VAL A 510 -1.37 -15.88 1.21
CA VAL A 510 -2.72 -15.91 1.80
C VAL A 510 -3.64 -14.89 1.13
N ALA A 511 -3.19 -13.66 0.90
CA ALA A 511 -3.96 -12.63 0.19
C ALA A 511 -4.37 -13.11 -1.22
N THR A 512 -3.45 -13.74 -1.94
CA THR A 512 -3.72 -14.34 -3.26
C THR A 512 -4.73 -15.48 -3.16
N MET A 513 -4.61 -16.36 -2.15
CA MET A 513 -5.57 -17.44 -1.92
C MET A 513 -6.97 -16.91 -1.58
N PHE A 514 -7.04 -15.84 -0.79
CA PHE A 514 -8.30 -15.19 -0.43
C PHE A 514 -8.99 -14.63 -1.68
N MET A 515 -8.25 -13.93 -2.55
CA MET A 515 -8.81 -13.41 -3.80
C MET A 515 -9.22 -14.48 -4.79
N TYR A 516 -8.48 -15.58 -4.89
CA TYR A 516 -8.95 -16.71 -5.68
C TYR A 516 -10.30 -17.20 -5.17
N GLY A 517 -10.48 -17.27 -3.84
CA GLY A 517 -11.77 -17.54 -3.21
C GLY A 517 -12.86 -16.58 -3.66
N GLU A 518 -12.62 -15.28 -3.55
CA GLU A 518 -13.58 -14.24 -3.93
C GLU A 518 -13.95 -14.25 -5.41
N LEU A 519 -12.98 -14.47 -6.30
CA LEU A 519 -13.19 -14.44 -7.76
C LEU A 519 -13.77 -15.74 -8.31
N SER A 520 -13.35 -16.90 -7.78
CA SER A 520 -13.79 -18.20 -8.27
C SER A 520 -15.05 -18.72 -7.58
N GLY A 521 -15.37 -18.22 -6.37
CA GLY A 521 -16.40 -18.78 -5.51
C GLY A 521 -16.02 -20.13 -4.88
N MET A 522 -14.77 -20.55 -4.99
CA MET A 522 -14.25 -21.82 -4.49
C MET A 522 -12.92 -21.63 -3.76
N THR A 523 -12.65 -22.46 -2.76
CA THR A 523 -11.34 -22.46 -2.10
C THR A 523 -10.24 -22.90 -3.05
N PHE A 524 -9.00 -22.51 -2.76
CA PHE A 524 -7.84 -23.13 -3.41
C PHE A 524 -7.89 -24.66 -3.28
N PRO A 525 -7.44 -25.43 -4.29
CA PRO A 525 -7.36 -26.88 -4.19
C PRO A 525 -6.38 -27.30 -3.09
N MET A 526 -6.91 -27.84 -1.98
CA MET A 526 -6.09 -28.25 -0.82
C MET A 526 -5.95 -29.76 -0.73
N THR A 527 -4.70 -30.23 -0.68
CA THR A 527 -4.34 -31.62 -0.35
C THR A 527 -3.99 -31.74 1.13
N ALA A 528 -3.69 -32.95 1.61
CA ALA A 528 -3.22 -33.16 2.98
C ALA A 528 -1.86 -32.50 3.28
N GLU A 529 -1.10 -32.14 2.25
CA GLU A 529 0.24 -31.56 2.34
C GLU A 529 0.27 -30.05 2.04
N GLY A 530 -0.86 -29.46 1.62
CA GLY A 530 -0.97 -28.06 1.21
C GLY A 530 -1.67 -27.88 -0.15
N PRO A 531 -1.60 -26.69 -0.78
CA PRO A 531 -2.12 -26.46 -2.12
C PRO A 531 -1.55 -27.49 -3.12
N GLY A 532 -2.40 -28.07 -3.98
CA GLY A 532 -1.97 -29.15 -4.86
C GLY A 532 -3.00 -29.63 -5.88
N THR A 533 -2.52 -30.13 -7.01
CA THR A 533 -3.33 -30.75 -8.08
C THR A 533 -4.26 -31.82 -7.53
N GLY A 534 -5.54 -31.76 -7.88
CA GLY A 534 -6.56 -32.70 -7.40
C GLY A 534 -6.94 -32.54 -5.92
N GLY A 535 -6.55 -31.43 -5.30
CA GLY A 535 -6.95 -31.05 -3.95
C GLY A 535 -8.48 -30.87 -3.81
N VAL A 536 -8.96 -30.98 -2.58
CA VAL A 536 -10.37 -30.76 -2.25
C VAL A 536 -10.65 -29.26 -2.26
N GLN A 537 -11.75 -28.88 -2.92
CA GLN A 537 -12.27 -27.52 -2.89
C GLN A 537 -13.60 -27.49 -2.16
N SER A 538 -13.86 -26.38 -1.47
CA SER A 538 -15.14 -26.05 -0.86
C SER A 538 -15.68 -24.77 -1.46
N VAL A 539 -16.98 -24.50 -1.27
CA VAL A 539 -17.57 -23.22 -1.66
C VAL A 539 -16.96 -22.11 -0.80
N TRP A 540 -16.59 -21.01 -1.44
CA TRP A 540 -16.13 -19.80 -0.78
C TRP A 540 -17.34 -18.91 -0.45
N ASP A 541 -17.73 -18.91 0.82
CA ASP A 541 -18.84 -18.11 1.35
C ASP A 541 -18.53 -17.54 2.74
N ASP A 542 -19.46 -16.75 3.29
CA ASP A 542 -19.31 -16.12 4.60
C ASP A 542 -19.10 -17.16 5.71
N ALA A 543 -19.73 -18.33 5.62
CA ALA A 543 -19.59 -19.39 6.60
C ALA A 543 -18.20 -20.03 6.53
N TYR A 544 -17.63 -20.21 5.33
CA TYR A 544 -16.27 -20.70 5.17
C TYR A 544 -15.24 -19.73 5.78
N VAL A 545 -15.32 -18.44 5.42
CA VAL A 545 -14.41 -17.41 5.94
C VAL A 545 -14.58 -17.20 7.45
N ALA A 546 -15.82 -17.27 7.96
CA ALA A 546 -16.10 -17.26 9.39
C ALA A 546 -15.39 -18.39 10.13
N ASN A 547 -15.45 -19.62 9.62
CA ASN A 547 -14.75 -20.75 10.21
C ASN A 547 -13.22 -20.63 10.09
N MET A 548 -12.72 -20.05 9.01
CA MET A 548 -11.30 -19.85 8.75
C MET A 548 -10.64 -18.92 9.77
N TYR A 549 -11.30 -17.82 10.13
CA TYR A 549 -10.77 -16.81 11.07
C TYR A 549 -11.38 -16.89 12.48
N GLY A 550 -12.34 -17.80 12.71
CA GLY A 550 -13.08 -17.88 13.98
C GLY A 550 -13.95 -16.63 14.23
N LEU A 551 -14.59 -16.14 13.17
CA LEU A 551 -15.48 -14.97 13.18
C LEU A 551 -16.95 -15.39 13.11
N SER A 552 -17.86 -14.45 13.34
CA SER A 552 -19.26 -14.59 12.94
C SER A 552 -19.42 -14.41 11.42
N GLU A 553 -20.51 -14.91 10.84
CA GLU A 553 -20.80 -14.73 9.40
C GLU A 553 -20.90 -13.25 9.01
N LEU A 554 -21.39 -12.39 9.91
CA LEU A 554 -21.43 -10.94 9.67
C LEU A 554 -20.02 -10.35 9.57
N GLU A 555 -19.15 -10.65 10.54
CA GLU A 555 -17.76 -10.18 10.56
C GLU A 555 -16.98 -10.72 9.35
N ALA A 556 -17.23 -11.98 8.97
CA ALA A 556 -16.65 -12.57 7.77
C ALA A 556 -17.12 -11.86 6.51
N SER A 557 -18.42 -11.56 6.38
CA SER A 557 -18.96 -10.79 5.26
C SER A 557 -18.32 -9.41 5.15
N LEU A 558 -18.12 -8.72 6.27
CA LEU A 558 -17.41 -7.43 6.33
C LEU A 558 -15.94 -7.56 5.90
N LEU A 559 -15.23 -8.59 6.38
CA LEU A 559 -13.85 -8.86 5.99
C LEU A 559 -13.73 -9.15 4.50
N ARG A 560 -14.62 -9.98 3.94
CA ARG A 560 -14.66 -10.29 2.51
C ARG A 560 -14.92 -9.04 1.67
N SER A 561 -15.90 -8.23 2.04
CA SER A 561 -16.16 -6.95 1.39
C SER A 561 -14.97 -6.00 1.53
N TRP A 562 -14.27 -6.00 2.66
CA TRP A 562 -13.06 -5.20 2.85
C TRP A 562 -11.93 -5.62 1.92
N VAL A 563 -11.63 -6.91 1.81
CA VAL A 563 -10.59 -7.39 0.89
C VAL A 563 -10.99 -7.14 -0.57
N LYS A 564 -12.20 -7.53 -0.97
CA LYS A 564 -12.63 -7.48 -2.37
C LYS A 564 -12.98 -6.06 -2.82
N ASP A 565 -13.91 -5.40 -2.14
CA ASP A 565 -14.51 -4.16 -2.64
C ASP A 565 -13.72 -2.90 -2.28
N LEU A 566 -12.89 -2.94 -1.23
CA LEU A 566 -12.00 -1.84 -0.88
C LEU A 566 -10.57 -2.10 -1.33
N MET A 567 -9.94 -3.16 -0.79
CA MET A 567 -8.51 -3.35 -1.05
C MET A 567 -8.23 -3.61 -2.53
N PHE A 568 -8.89 -4.63 -3.10
CA PHE A 568 -8.68 -5.00 -4.50
C PHE A 568 -9.30 -3.99 -5.48
N ASP A 569 -10.58 -3.66 -5.34
CA ASP A 569 -11.31 -2.82 -6.31
C ASP A 569 -10.90 -1.33 -6.26
N GLN A 570 -10.36 -0.82 -5.14
CA GLN A 570 -10.06 0.62 -4.97
C GLN A 570 -8.61 0.90 -4.57
N VAL A 571 -8.16 0.41 -3.42
CA VAL A 571 -6.89 0.82 -2.80
C VAL A 571 -5.69 0.41 -3.64
N VAL A 572 -5.58 -0.86 -4.04
CA VAL A 572 -4.37 -1.34 -4.75
C VAL A 572 -4.20 -0.63 -6.09
N GLY A 573 -5.28 -0.40 -6.84
CA GLY A 573 -5.22 0.33 -8.10
C GLY A 573 -4.72 1.76 -7.92
N LEU A 574 -5.21 2.47 -6.90
CA LEU A 574 -4.75 3.81 -6.56
C LEU A 574 -3.26 3.81 -6.17
N LEU A 575 -2.82 2.83 -5.38
CA LEU A 575 -1.41 2.72 -4.98
C LEU A 575 -0.48 2.44 -6.16
N LEU A 576 -0.88 1.55 -7.07
CA LEU A 576 -0.11 1.26 -8.29
C LEU A 576 0.05 2.50 -9.16
N ASN A 577 -1.01 3.32 -9.26
CA ASN A 577 -0.95 4.58 -9.98
C ASN A 577 -0.08 5.61 -9.26
N PHE A 578 -0.30 5.79 -7.96
CA PHE A 578 0.42 6.76 -7.13
C PHE A 578 1.94 6.47 -7.11
N GLN A 579 2.32 5.22 -6.90
CA GLN A 579 3.71 4.82 -6.68
C GLN A 579 4.49 4.60 -7.98
N TYR A 580 3.83 4.07 -9.01
CA TYR A 580 4.49 3.59 -10.24
C TYR A 580 3.95 4.22 -11.52
N GLY A 581 2.89 5.03 -11.45
CA GLY A 581 2.21 5.55 -12.63
C GLY A 581 1.51 4.48 -13.46
N SER A 582 1.27 3.29 -12.90
CA SER A 582 0.61 2.18 -13.60
C SER A 582 -0.91 2.36 -13.60
N GLY A 583 -1.58 1.80 -14.60
CA GLY A 583 -3.02 1.88 -14.73
C GLY A 583 -3.62 0.75 -15.57
N PRO A 584 -4.97 0.72 -15.70
CA PRO A 584 -5.68 -0.33 -16.43
C PRO A 584 -5.40 -0.30 -17.94
N LEU A 585 -5.04 0.88 -18.45
CA LEU A 585 -4.67 1.11 -19.83
C LEU A 585 -3.21 1.53 -19.90
N THR A 586 -2.51 1.09 -20.93
CA THR A 586 -1.14 1.50 -21.24
C THR A 586 -1.07 2.03 -22.67
N THR A 587 -0.21 3.03 -22.89
CA THR A 587 0.13 3.55 -24.21
C THR A 587 1.60 3.33 -24.47
N GLN A 588 1.92 2.57 -25.51
CA GLN A 588 3.29 2.24 -25.89
C GLN A 588 3.40 2.02 -27.40
N SER A 589 4.63 2.00 -27.93
CA SER A 589 4.85 1.67 -29.34
C SER A 589 4.51 0.22 -29.64
N MET A 590 4.14 -0.07 -30.88
CA MET A 590 3.90 -1.44 -31.35
C MET A 590 5.11 -2.35 -31.10
N ASP A 591 6.33 -1.86 -31.36
CA ASP A 591 7.56 -2.62 -31.12
C ASP A 591 7.75 -2.99 -29.65
N ASN A 592 7.49 -2.04 -28.74
CA ASN A 592 7.57 -2.30 -27.30
C ASN A 592 6.49 -3.31 -26.88
N TRP A 593 5.27 -3.18 -27.39
CA TRP A 593 4.16 -4.06 -27.04
C TRP A 593 4.38 -5.51 -27.49
N LEU A 594 4.88 -5.71 -28.69
CA LEU A 594 5.15 -7.06 -29.21
C LEU A 594 6.41 -7.65 -28.58
N TYR A 595 7.52 -6.92 -28.59
CA TYR A 595 8.85 -7.53 -28.41
C TYR A 595 9.58 -7.11 -27.14
N GLY A 596 8.97 -6.30 -26.28
CA GLY A 596 9.55 -6.01 -24.97
C GLY A 596 9.29 -4.61 -24.46
N TRP A 597 8.75 -4.51 -23.25
CA TRP A 597 8.79 -3.29 -22.46
C TRP A 597 9.16 -3.60 -21.02
N SER A 598 9.81 -2.63 -20.37
CA SER A 598 10.06 -2.67 -18.93
C SER A 598 8.84 -2.11 -18.21
N ASP A 599 8.11 -2.96 -17.49
CA ASP A 599 6.97 -2.54 -16.67
C ASP A 599 7.45 -1.73 -15.43
N PRO A 600 6.85 -0.56 -15.14
CA PRO A 600 7.31 0.30 -14.04
C PRO A 600 7.07 -0.30 -12.66
N VAL A 601 6.02 -1.10 -12.46
CA VAL A 601 5.72 -1.76 -11.18
C VAL A 601 6.78 -2.84 -10.92
N LEU A 602 7.04 -3.68 -11.91
CA LEU A 602 8.08 -4.72 -11.79
C LEU A 602 9.48 -4.10 -11.63
N ALA A 603 9.76 -2.99 -12.32
CA ALA A 603 11.02 -2.28 -12.15
C ALA A 603 11.19 -1.73 -10.72
N GLY A 604 10.12 -1.19 -10.14
CA GLY A 604 10.12 -0.69 -8.77
C GLY A 604 10.27 -1.79 -7.71
N LEU A 605 9.71 -2.97 -7.94
CA LEU A 605 9.72 -4.08 -6.98
C LEU A 605 10.94 -5.01 -7.12
N TYR A 606 11.38 -5.28 -8.35
CA TYR A 606 12.36 -6.32 -8.67
C TYR A 606 13.59 -5.82 -9.44
N GLY A 607 13.63 -4.51 -9.75
CA GLY A 607 14.69 -3.88 -10.52
C GLY A 607 14.50 -3.99 -12.03
N ALA A 608 15.20 -3.12 -12.77
CA ALA A 608 15.05 -2.97 -14.22
C ALA A 608 15.45 -4.20 -15.06
N GLU A 609 16.21 -5.14 -14.49
CA GLU A 609 16.59 -6.38 -15.17
C GLU A 609 15.43 -7.40 -15.15
N ASN A 610 14.59 -7.36 -14.12
CA ASN A 610 13.47 -8.31 -13.92
C ASN A 610 12.10 -7.71 -14.27
N SER A 611 12.08 -6.56 -14.94
CA SER A 611 10.86 -5.83 -15.26
C SER A 611 10.32 -6.07 -16.67
N TRP A 612 11.05 -6.83 -17.48
CA TRP A 612 10.77 -6.97 -18.90
C TRP A 612 9.70 -8.02 -19.18
N VAL A 613 8.76 -7.64 -20.03
CA VAL A 613 7.67 -8.49 -20.50
C VAL A 613 7.44 -8.27 -21.99
N SER A 614 6.91 -9.27 -22.68
CA SER A 614 6.61 -9.20 -24.12
C SER A 614 5.40 -10.07 -24.47
N LEU A 615 4.80 -9.80 -25.63
CA LEU A 615 3.74 -10.65 -26.20
C LEU A 615 4.29 -11.72 -27.14
N GLU A 616 5.42 -11.43 -27.78
CA GLU A 616 6.17 -12.33 -28.64
C GLU A 616 7.56 -12.56 -28.04
N THR A 617 8.11 -13.75 -28.25
CA THR A 617 9.45 -14.12 -27.81
C THR A 617 10.45 -13.81 -28.92
N ASN A 618 11.28 -12.79 -28.72
CA ASN A 618 12.38 -12.42 -29.60
C ASN A 618 13.70 -12.79 -28.91
N ALA A 619 14.82 -13.00 -29.62
CA ALA A 619 16.11 -13.33 -28.98
C ALA A 619 16.49 -12.38 -27.82
N THR A 620 16.15 -11.09 -27.95
CA THR A 620 16.32 -10.10 -26.89
C THR A 620 15.12 -9.17 -26.85
N TYR A 621 14.82 -8.62 -25.67
CA TYR A 621 13.78 -7.61 -25.54
C TYR A 621 14.13 -6.35 -26.35
N TYR A 622 13.14 -5.80 -27.06
CA TYR A 622 13.33 -4.60 -27.86
C TYR A 622 13.76 -3.40 -26.98
N GLY A 623 14.83 -2.69 -27.39
CA GLY A 623 15.34 -1.53 -26.66
C GLY A 623 16.06 -1.82 -25.33
N SER A 624 16.24 -3.09 -24.95
CA SER A 624 16.85 -3.49 -23.67
C SER A 624 18.39 -3.45 -23.62
N ASN A 625 19.05 -3.09 -24.72
CA ASN A 625 20.50 -3.22 -24.91
C ASN A 625 21.01 -4.68 -24.84
N GLY A 626 20.19 -5.65 -25.25
CA GLY A 626 20.59 -7.05 -25.43
C GLY A 626 20.24 -7.97 -24.28
N LEU A 627 19.24 -7.61 -23.46
CA LEU A 627 18.71 -8.49 -22.43
C LEU A 627 17.96 -9.65 -23.10
N SER A 628 18.38 -10.88 -22.82
CA SER A 628 17.74 -12.10 -23.34
C SER A 628 16.30 -12.22 -22.84
N THR A 629 15.41 -12.79 -23.65
CA THR A 629 14.05 -13.18 -23.22
C THR A 629 14.01 -14.53 -22.50
N GLY A 630 15.18 -15.13 -22.25
CA GLY A 630 15.34 -16.39 -21.55
C GLY A 630 15.67 -17.55 -22.48
N ASP A 631 15.21 -18.73 -22.08
CA ASP A 631 15.55 -20.01 -22.68
C ASP A 631 14.89 -20.23 -24.04
N TYR A 632 15.58 -20.94 -24.93
CA TYR A 632 15.09 -21.20 -26.28
C TYR A 632 14.13 -22.38 -26.31
N SER A 633 13.17 -22.37 -27.23
CA SER A 633 12.28 -23.52 -27.40
C SER A 633 13.03 -24.69 -28.02
N VAL A 634 12.80 -25.89 -27.51
CA VAL A 634 13.35 -27.14 -28.07
C VAL A 634 12.20 -27.99 -28.58
N TYR A 635 12.36 -28.53 -29.78
CA TYR A 635 11.37 -29.38 -30.41
C TYR A 635 11.95 -30.74 -30.74
N GLU A 636 11.16 -31.79 -30.53
CA GLU A 636 11.39 -33.11 -31.12
C GLU A 636 10.36 -33.35 -32.23
N GLU A 637 10.86 -33.68 -33.41
CA GLU A 637 10.05 -33.86 -34.61
C GLU A 637 10.37 -35.19 -35.29
N THR A 638 9.36 -35.85 -35.84
CA THR A 638 9.54 -37.09 -36.58
C THR A 638 10.03 -36.82 -38.00
N THR A 639 11.05 -37.55 -38.43
CA THR A 639 11.72 -37.39 -39.74
C THR A 639 11.37 -38.49 -40.73
N SER A 640 10.83 -39.62 -40.24
CA SER A 640 10.48 -40.76 -41.11
C SER A 640 9.21 -41.49 -40.65
N GLU A 641 8.66 -42.34 -41.53
CA GLU A 641 7.53 -43.23 -41.22
C GLU A 641 7.78 -44.19 -40.05
N ASN A 642 9.05 -44.46 -39.72
CA ASN A 642 9.41 -45.27 -38.56
C ASN A 642 9.09 -44.54 -37.24
N GLY A 643 9.19 -43.21 -37.22
CA GLY A 643 8.86 -42.36 -36.08
C GLY A 643 7.43 -41.83 -36.06
N GLY A 644 6.74 -41.81 -37.21
CA GLY A 644 5.35 -41.36 -37.29
C GLY A 644 5.03 -40.67 -38.60
N THR A 645 4.26 -39.57 -38.55
CA THR A 645 4.02 -38.72 -39.73
C THR A 645 5.19 -37.75 -39.87
N PRO A 646 6.04 -37.84 -40.91
CA PRO A 646 7.16 -36.91 -41.07
C PRO A 646 6.69 -35.45 -40.97
N GLY A 647 7.44 -34.63 -40.24
CA GLY A 647 7.08 -33.24 -39.96
C GLY A 647 6.13 -33.04 -38.78
N LEU A 648 5.89 -34.08 -37.96
CA LEU A 648 5.04 -33.99 -36.78
C LEU A 648 5.89 -33.71 -35.54
N ARG A 649 5.60 -32.58 -34.87
CA ARG A 649 6.12 -32.29 -33.53
C ARG A 649 5.56 -33.31 -32.53
N VAL A 650 6.44 -34.05 -31.87
CA VAL A 650 6.09 -35.09 -30.90
C VAL A 650 6.46 -34.74 -29.47
N ALA A 651 7.39 -33.81 -29.27
CA ALA A 651 7.66 -33.22 -27.98
C ALA A 651 8.16 -31.77 -28.10
N GLU A 652 7.99 -31.02 -27.02
CA GLU A 652 8.46 -29.64 -26.85
C GLU A 652 9.05 -29.47 -25.44
N GLY A 653 10.08 -28.65 -25.33
CA GLY A 653 10.79 -28.34 -24.09
C GLY A 653 11.58 -27.04 -24.24
N TYR A 654 12.59 -26.87 -23.39
CA TYR A 654 13.42 -25.67 -23.34
C TYR A 654 14.91 -26.01 -23.32
N LEU A 655 15.71 -25.13 -23.91
CA LEU A 655 17.17 -25.13 -23.84
C LEU A 655 17.58 -23.99 -22.92
N ASP A 656 18.18 -24.32 -21.80
CA ASP A 656 18.77 -23.34 -20.89
C ASP A 656 19.85 -22.54 -21.64
N ALA A 657 19.63 -21.23 -21.76
CA ALA A 657 20.52 -20.36 -22.54
C ALA A 657 21.90 -20.17 -21.89
N GLU A 658 22.04 -20.44 -20.59
CA GLU A 658 23.30 -20.33 -19.85
C GLU A 658 24.07 -21.67 -19.79
N THR A 659 23.37 -22.77 -19.53
CA THR A 659 23.98 -24.09 -19.34
C THR A 659 24.04 -24.92 -20.61
N GLY A 660 23.14 -24.67 -21.57
CA GLY A 660 22.96 -25.47 -22.78
C GLY A 660 22.26 -26.81 -22.53
N ASP A 661 21.68 -27.01 -21.35
CA ASP A 661 20.98 -28.24 -21.00
C ASP A 661 19.52 -28.18 -21.48
N VAL A 662 19.05 -29.26 -22.10
CA VAL A 662 17.64 -29.43 -22.48
C VAL A 662 16.83 -29.93 -21.29
N TYR A 663 15.72 -29.26 -21.00
CA TYR A 663 14.82 -29.64 -19.91
C TYR A 663 13.35 -29.49 -20.31
N GLY A 664 12.44 -30.08 -19.52
CA GLY A 664 11.00 -29.94 -19.71
C GLY A 664 10.41 -30.63 -20.94
N MET A 665 11.19 -31.44 -21.67
CA MET A 665 10.73 -32.17 -22.85
C MET A 665 9.51 -33.05 -22.53
N GLY A 666 8.41 -32.81 -23.23
CA GLY A 666 7.20 -33.60 -23.11
C GLY A 666 6.30 -33.50 -24.35
N PRO A 667 5.35 -34.44 -24.51
CA PRO A 667 4.44 -34.46 -25.65
C PRO A 667 3.34 -33.39 -25.59
N ASP A 668 3.19 -32.73 -24.44
CA ASP A 668 2.25 -31.65 -24.23
C ASP A 668 2.94 -30.31 -24.48
N MET A 669 2.19 -29.32 -24.99
CA MET A 669 2.68 -27.94 -25.05
C MET A 669 3.19 -27.52 -23.66
N PRO A 670 4.36 -26.87 -23.51
CA PRO A 670 4.96 -26.63 -22.20
C PRO A 670 4.04 -25.91 -21.21
N TRP A 671 3.26 -24.92 -21.70
CA TRP A 671 2.27 -24.17 -20.93
C TRP A 671 0.97 -24.94 -20.61
N ARG A 672 0.80 -26.15 -21.14
CA ARG A 672 -0.27 -27.12 -20.80
C ARG A 672 0.26 -28.49 -20.37
N SER A 673 1.55 -28.57 -20.06
CA SER A 673 2.17 -29.81 -19.61
C SER A 673 1.68 -30.19 -18.22
N GLN A 674 1.84 -31.46 -17.84
CA GLN A 674 1.59 -31.89 -16.46
C GLN A 674 2.41 -31.06 -15.44
N ALA A 675 3.62 -30.63 -15.80
CA ALA A 675 4.42 -29.75 -14.95
C ALA A 675 3.75 -28.38 -14.76
N SER A 676 3.19 -27.79 -15.82
CA SER A 676 2.41 -26.55 -15.73
C SER A 676 1.10 -26.73 -14.97
N GLU A 677 0.40 -27.86 -15.14
CA GLU A 677 -0.75 -28.22 -14.32
C GLU A 677 -0.35 -28.31 -12.84
N ASP A 678 0.76 -28.96 -12.52
CA ASP A 678 1.22 -29.11 -11.14
C ASP A 678 1.68 -27.78 -10.52
N LEU A 679 2.36 -26.93 -11.29
CA LEU A 679 2.72 -25.56 -10.90
C LEU A 679 1.50 -24.67 -10.66
N THR A 680 0.40 -24.93 -11.36
CA THR A 680 -0.86 -24.20 -11.21
C THR A 680 -1.88 -24.94 -10.34
N TYR A 681 -1.46 -25.98 -9.62
CA TYR A 681 -2.32 -26.79 -8.74
C TYR A 681 -3.57 -27.38 -9.44
N GLY A 682 -3.47 -27.66 -10.73
CA GLY A 682 -4.53 -28.22 -11.58
C GLY A 682 -5.57 -27.20 -12.06
N LEU A 683 -5.31 -25.89 -11.91
CA LEU A 683 -6.24 -24.83 -12.29
C LEU A 683 -6.42 -24.68 -13.82
N LEU A 684 -5.44 -25.11 -14.60
CA LEU A 684 -5.47 -25.01 -16.07
C LEU A 684 -6.54 -25.92 -16.72
N ILE A 685 -6.88 -27.08 -16.11
CA ILE A 685 -7.93 -28.00 -16.60
C ILE A 685 -9.35 -27.60 -16.15
N ILE A 686 -9.51 -26.97 -14.97
CA ILE A 686 -10.83 -26.68 -14.38
C ILE A 686 -11.66 -25.70 -15.25
N THR A 687 -11.00 -24.84 -16.03
CA THR A 687 -11.65 -23.90 -16.96
C THR A 687 -12.37 -24.56 -18.16
N ARG A 688 -12.32 -25.89 -18.32
CA ARG A 688 -13.10 -26.62 -19.34
C ARG A 688 -14.61 -26.67 -19.09
N GLY A 689 -15.09 -26.29 -17.90
CA GLY A 689 -16.46 -26.58 -17.46
C GLY A 689 -17.51 -25.48 -17.66
N GLU A 690 -17.16 -24.20 -17.45
CA GLU A 690 -18.16 -23.13 -17.41
C GLU A 690 -17.66 -21.93 -18.21
N ARG A 691 -18.29 -21.71 -19.36
CA ARG A 691 -18.25 -20.39 -20.00
C ARG A 691 -18.88 -19.43 -18.99
N PHE A 692 -18.07 -18.54 -18.42
CA PHE A 692 -18.57 -17.33 -17.77
C PHE A 692 -19.49 -16.62 -18.76
N HIS A 693 -20.75 -16.44 -18.34
CA HIS A 693 -21.81 -15.78 -19.10
C HIS A 693 -22.10 -14.42 -18.48
#